data_AF-A0A0Q8RT23-F1
#
_entry.id   AF-A0A0Q8RT23-F1
#
_cell.length_a   1.000
_cell.length_b   1.000
_cell.length_c   1.000
_cell.angle_alpha   90.00
_cell.angle_beta   90.00
_cell.angle_gamma   90.00
#
_symmetry.space_group_name_H-M   'P 1'
#
loop_
_entity.id
_entity.type
_entity.pdbx_description
1 polymer ?
#
loop_
_entity_poly.entity_id
_entity_poly.type
_entity_poly.pdbx_seq_one_letter_code
_entity_poly.pdbx_strand_id
1 'polypeptide(L)'
;MPLRCLLLACALLLSAAGAYAGPPAQGAVRFAPAVEAAVASSGPYFVEARMRAAPGAAGQGYVVVRYSDDRNWLGFGLDVEPAGRMAVNIIGMTDGQPKLLKQVRIEPDAGDAFYTIRLDVDGAALTAYLNGSRLIGVDEPNSLPPRIGILDQAGQFEIDGLRAGDIAQAPTSIGLVHRHKQLALQIGDAQQRFAVRASSRGEVRALQFAARSSDPAVLVAGVEDGQLVLQPRGVGKVAVTLASAEDPNVAATLAVRVGPAFAASARHGQRAAGRVSPAVKERDVPVDTRLQLRFDQAPALSDIGSIRIVRAKDNVTVDVIRPGMELDEIGAARDGVKRVVRYKAITVDAATATIRPHDGKLAYGTDYYVLVDRNLFPGAMLGGAQFEGIGKPGAWSFRTRERAPPGTTLRVALGGKSDFRTLQGALNHAMRNFARERPVTIRLAKGRHEGLLYLRGKDNVTLRGESREGAVIAGENSDGINPGSGAGQLPMAPGASGGRSVFLVEDADLLRLETLTLVNTTWRSKTIGAQAEALNFSSEGRLIANEASFLSEQDTIQLKGYAWFYRSLVAGNVDFIWGYNRAALFEESEIRSVGDSANPSSGGYLVQARTVAETDPGFVFLNSRLTHGPGPAGNDVPQGAAFLARPGVVTAWDNVRYINCSLGPHINAAGWHGKPRGGGGWEEGGSTDPAGKPLVLSQRVAGRILAAADAARYDSRAKVFAQYANGKGWNPQP
;
A
#
# COMPACT_ATOMS: atom_id res chain seq x y z
N MET A 1 46.66 28.05 -52.54
CA MET A 1 46.45 29.52 -52.46
C MET A 1 44.99 29.80 -52.80
N PRO A 2 44.28 30.75 -52.14
CA PRO A 2 44.75 31.65 -51.10
C PRO A 2 44.51 31.17 -49.64
N LEU A 3 43.30 31.34 -49.07
CA LEU A 3 43.04 31.71 -47.66
C LEU A 3 41.78 30.99 -47.06
N ARG A 4 41.40 31.06 -45.76
CA ARG A 4 41.87 31.85 -44.58
C ARG A 4 41.71 31.11 -43.22
N CYS A 5 42.30 31.72 -42.18
CA CYS A 5 42.22 31.64 -40.70
C CYS A 5 40.88 31.25 -39.99
N LEU A 6 40.80 31.04 -38.65
CA LEU A 6 41.71 31.38 -37.52
C LEU A 6 41.61 30.39 -36.31
N LEU A 7 42.53 30.53 -35.34
CA LEU A 7 42.63 29.87 -34.01
C LEU A 7 41.49 30.30 -33.04
N LEU A 8 41.32 29.81 -31.80
CA LEU A 8 42.13 28.95 -30.89
C LEU A 8 41.20 28.17 -29.92
N ALA A 9 41.70 27.17 -29.18
CA ALA A 9 40.95 26.41 -28.16
C ALA A 9 41.48 26.61 -26.73
N CYS A 10 40.60 26.55 -25.71
CA CYS A 10 40.82 25.95 -24.37
C CYS A 10 39.63 26.18 -23.41
N ALA A 11 39.05 25.12 -22.82
CA ALA A 11 38.61 25.06 -21.41
C ALA A 11 37.99 23.70 -21.02
N LEU A 12 38.57 23.10 -19.96
CA LEU A 12 38.04 22.18 -18.94
C LEU A 12 36.64 21.55 -19.08
N LEU A 13 36.61 20.23 -18.90
CA LEU A 13 35.41 19.44 -18.57
C LEU A 13 35.00 19.62 -17.10
N LEU A 14 33.71 19.88 -16.85
CA LEU A 14 33.03 19.48 -15.61
C LEU A 14 31.78 18.66 -15.96
N SER A 15 31.53 17.60 -15.19
CA SER A 15 30.33 16.77 -15.32
C SER A 15 29.09 17.51 -14.78
N ALA A 16 28.12 17.77 -15.66
CA ALA A 16 26.89 18.42 -15.26
C ALA A 16 26.06 17.52 -14.33
N ALA A 17 25.80 17.98 -13.11
CA ALA A 17 24.62 17.54 -12.37
C ALA A 17 23.36 17.98 -13.15
N GLY A 18 22.30 17.17 -13.12
CA GLY A 18 21.04 17.49 -13.80
C GLY A 18 20.42 18.77 -13.23
N ALA A 19 20.60 19.89 -13.93
CA ALA A 19 20.01 21.16 -13.55
C ALA A 19 18.48 21.08 -13.65
N TYR A 20 17.79 21.60 -12.63
CA TYR A 20 16.36 21.91 -12.77
C TYR A 20 16.20 22.94 -13.89
N ALA A 21 15.25 22.70 -14.80
CA ALA A 21 14.84 23.71 -15.76
C ALA A 21 14.21 24.88 -14.99
N GLY A 22 14.79 26.07 -15.10
CA GLY A 22 14.14 27.30 -14.63
C GLY A 22 12.88 27.55 -15.48
N PRO A 23 11.74 27.97 -14.89
CA PRO A 23 10.51 28.14 -15.65
C PRO A 23 10.63 29.34 -16.60
N PRO A 24 10.14 29.22 -17.84
CA PRO A 24 10.03 30.34 -18.75
C PRO A 24 8.88 31.27 -18.35
N ALA A 25 9.11 32.57 -18.46
CA ALA A 25 8.04 33.55 -18.58
C ALA A 25 7.61 33.64 -20.06
N GLN A 26 6.36 33.90 -20.44
CA GLN A 26 5.17 34.27 -19.66
C GLN A 26 3.94 33.48 -20.15
N GLY A 27 2.98 33.26 -19.24
CA GLY A 27 1.55 33.28 -19.57
C GLY A 27 0.89 34.25 -18.58
N ALA A 28 0.08 35.19 -19.06
CA ALA A 28 -0.62 36.11 -18.16
C ALA A 28 -1.75 35.36 -17.43
N VAL A 29 -1.96 35.66 -16.13
CA VAL A 29 -3.03 35.02 -15.35
C VAL A 29 -4.40 35.45 -15.90
N ARG A 30 -5.17 34.47 -16.39
CA ARG A 30 -6.54 34.67 -16.90
C ARG A 30 -7.52 34.58 -15.72
N PHE A 31 -7.90 35.73 -15.16
CA PHE A 31 -8.82 35.80 -14.02
C PHE A 31 -10.24 35.30 -14.34
N ALA A 32 -10.92 34.80 -13.31
CA ALA A 32 -12.31 34.36 -13.38
C ALA A 32 -13.17 35.10 -12.32
N PRO A 33 -13.57 36.38 -12.55
CA PRO A 33 -14.18 37.22 -11.51
C PRO A 33 -15.46 36.66 -10.88
N ALA A 34 -16.24 35.87 -11.63
CA ALA A 34 -17.42 35.17 -11.10
C ALA A 34 -17.06 34.08 -10.05
N VAL A 35 -15.86 33.51 -10.15
CA VAL A 35 -15.31 32.52 -9.20
C VAL A 35 -14.68 33.23 -8.00
N GLU A 36 -14.02 34.38 -8.22
CA GLU A 36 -13.52 35.24 -7.14
C GLU A 36 -14.66 35.73 -6.22
N ALA A 37 -15.79 36.13 -6.80
CA ALA A 37 -16.99 36.54 -6.07
C ALA A 37 -17.57 35.44 -5.16
N ALA A 38 -17.39 34.16 -5.50
CA ALA A 38 -17.81 33.03 -4.67
C ALA A 38 -16.87 32.79 -3.47
N VAL A 39 -15.59 33.20 -3.57
CA VAL A 39 -14.64 33.13 -2.44
C VAL A 39 -14.79 34.33 -1.51
N ALA A 40 -15.09 35.52 -2.04
CA ALA A 40 -15.14 36.78 -1.30
C ALA A 40 -16.19 36.84 -0.15
N SER A 41 -17.11 35.88 -0.08
CA SER A 41 -18.12 35.72 0.97
C SER A 41 -17.84 34.58 1.97
N SER A 42 -16.71 33.88 1.82
CA SER A 42 -16.36 32.66 2.56
C SER A 42 -15.16 32.85 3.50
N GLY A 43 -15.04 31.95 4.49
CA GLY A 43 -13.86 31.83 5.33
C GLY A 43 -12.83 30.90 4.68
N PRO A 44 -12.60 29.69 5.22
CA PRO A 44 -11.91 28.62 4.48
C PRO A 44 -12.68 28.22 3.21
N TYR A 45 -11.96 28.11 2.09
CA TYR A 45 -12.56 27.91 0.76
C TYR A 45 -11.87 26.77 -0.01
N PHE A 46 -12.48 26.34 -1.10
CA PHE A 46 -11.83 25.51 -2.10
C PHE A 46 -11.85 26.18 -3.47
N VAL A 47 -10.91 25.78 -4.33
CA VAL A 47 -10.90 26.08 -5.76
C VAL A 47 -10.70 24.78 -6.52
N GLU A 48 -11.51 24.53 -7.55
CA GLU A 48 -11.51 23.28 -8.31
C GLU A 48 -11.71 23.53 -9.80
N ALA A 49 -11.04 22.73 -10.64
CA ALA A 49 -11.28 22.69 -12.08
C ALA A 49 -11.02 21.28 -12.63
N ARG A 50 -11.53 21.00 -13.83
CA ARG A 50 -11.08 19.90 -14.67
C ARG A 50 -9.93 20.38 -15.54
N MET A 51 -8.89 19.57 -15.67
CA MET A 51 -7.74 19.89 -16.52
C MET A 51 -7.23 18.67 -17.28
N ARG A 52 -6.81 18.88 -18.53
CA ARG A 52 -6.16 17.89 -19.39
C ARG A 52 -5.05 18.56 -20.20
N ALA A 53 -3.90 17.91 -20.32
CA ALA A 53 -2.87 18.32 -21.27
C ALA A 53 -3.22 17.84 -22.69
N ALA A 54 -2.93 18.65 -23.71
CA ALA A 54 -3.11 18.27 -25.10
C ALA A 54 -2.29 17.00 -25.45
N PRO A 55 -2.76 16.13 -26.38
CA PRO A 55 -2.09 14.87 -26.69
C PRO A 55 -0.63 15.05 -27.10
N GLY A 56 0.29 14.49 -26.31
CA GLY A 56 1.74 14.59 -26.53
C GLY A 56 2.42 15.87 -26.04
N ALA A 57 1.69 16.79 -25.41
CA ALA A 57 2.27 17.99 -24.80
C ALA A 57 3.10 17.67 -23.55
N ALA A 58 4.07 18.55 -23.27
CA ALA A 58 4.82 18.60 -22.00
C ALA A 58 4.87 20.07 -21.56
N GLY A 59 4.73 20.33 -20.26
CA GLY A 59 4.53 21.68 -19.74
C GLY A 59 3.70 21.71 -18.46
N GLN A 60 3.27 22.89 -18.04
CA GLN A 60 2.62 23.11 -16.75
C GLN A 60 1.34 23.95 -16.85
N GLY A 61 0.25 23.44 -16.30
CA GLY A 61 -1.05 24.11 -16.21
C GLY A 61 -1.43 24.28 -14.75
N TYR A 62 -1.79 25.50 -14.35
CA TYR A 62 -2.08 25.88 -12.97
C TYR A 62 -3.40 26.64 -12.84
N VAL A 63 -4.17 26.31 -11.81
CA VAL A 63 -5.20 27.17 -11.23
C VAL A 63 -4.55 28.02 -10.15
N VAL A 64 -4.65 29.33 -10.27
CA VAL A 64 -4.19 30.33 -9.30
C VAL A 64 -5.30 30.54 -8.27
N VAL A 65 -4.95 30.49 -6.98
CA VAL A 65 -5.89 30.51 -5.84
C VAL A 65 -5.73 31.72 -4.91
N ARG A 66 -4.57 32.41 -5.00
CA ARG A 66 -4.29 33.73 -4.40
C ARG A 66 -3.34 34.48 -5.33
N TYR A 67 -3.52 35.78 -5.52
CA TYR A 67 -2.72 36.59 -6.48
C TYR A 67 -2.72 38.07 -6.11
N SER A 68 -1.53 38.68 -6.08
CA SER A 68 -1.34 40.14 -6.06
C SER A 68 -0.97 40.65 -7.45
N ASP A 69 0.07 40.04 -8.04
CA ASP A 69 0.73 40.44 -9.27
C ASP A 69 1.50 39.24 -9.86
N ASP A 70 2.02 39.33 -11.09
CA ASP A 70 2.68 38.21 -11.79
C ASP A 70 3.94 37.67 -11.06
N ARG A 71 4.49 38.44 -10.11
CA ARG A 71 5.61 38.06 -9.26
C ARG A 71 5.19 37.47 -7.91
N ASN A 72 3.91 37.55 -7.54
CA ASN A 72 3.38 37.19 -6.23
C ASN A 72 2.00 36.50 -6.32
N TRP A 73 2.01 35.17 -6.40
CA TRP A 73 0.81 34.33 -6.52
C TRP A 73 1.01 32.94 -5.90
N LEU A 74 -0.10 32.22 -5.65
CA LEU A 74 -0.15 30.84 -5.17
C LEU A 74 -1.05 30.03 -6.11
N GLY A 75 -0.61 28.86 -6.53
CA GLY A 75 -1.35 28.02 -7.48
C GLY A 75 -1.17 26.52 -7.27
N PHE A 76 -2.05 25.77 -7.93
CA PHE A 76 -2.14 24.31 -7.88
C PHE A 76 -2.45 23.75 -9.26
N GLY A 77 -1.82 22.64 -9.66
CA GLY A 77 -1.99 22.16 -11.03
C GLY A 77 -1.22 20.90 -11.42
N LEU A 78 -1.16 20.66 -12.73
CA LEU A 78 -0.51 19.51 -13.35
C LEU A 78 0.77 19.92 -14.05
N ASP A 79 1.76 19.04 -13.95
CA ASP A 79 3.09 19.16 -14.51
C ASP A 79 3.36 17.88 -15.31
N VAL A 80 3.59 18.02 -16.61
CA VAL A 80 3.75 16.89 -17.54
C VAL A 80 5.20 16.85 -18.01
N GLU A 81 5.98 15.92 -17.44
CA GLU A 81 7.37 15.68 -17.86
C GLU A 81 7.37 15.13 -19.30
N PRO A 82 8.42 15.38 -20.10
CA PRO A 82 8.66 14.67 -21.35
C PRO A 82 8.56 13.14 -21.19
N ALA A 83 8.05 12.47 -22.22
CA ALA A 83 7.59 11.08 -22.19
C ALA A 83 6.37 10.79 -21.29
N GLY A 84 5.59 11.81 -20.92
CA GLY A 84 4.21 11.66 -20.43
C GLY A 84 4.07 11.21 -18.97
N ARG A 85 5.11 11.39 -18.15
CA ARG A 85 4.94 11.25 -16.69
C ARG A 85 4.24 12.49 -16.17
N MET A 86 3.32 12.30 -15.23
CA MET A 86 2.55 13.39 -14.66
C MET A 86 2.88 13.59 -13.18
N ALA A 87 2.84 14.84 -12.76
CA ALA A 87 2.90 15.24 -11.37
C ALA A 87 1.83 16.29 -11.06
N VAL A 88 1.48 16.39 -9.79
CA VAL A 88 0.53 17.35 -9.25
C VAL A 88 1.29 18.25 -8.28
N ASN A 89 1.30 19.56 -8.56
CA ASN A 89 2.16 20.54 -7.90
C ASN A 89 1.33 21.57 -7.12
N ILE A 90 1.72 21.87 -5.88
CA ILE A 90 1.36 23.11 -5.17
C ILE A 90 2.60 24.02 -5.27
N ILE A 91 2.44 25.22 -5.84
CA ILE A 91 3.54 26.13 -6.14
C ILE A 91 3.19 27.57 -5.74
N GLY A 92 4.13 28.24 -5.09
CA GLY A 92 4.09 29.69 -4.86
C GLY A 92 5.06 30.43 -5.78
N MET A 93 4.76 31.69 -6.05
CA MET A 93 5.67 32.67 -6.62
C MET A 93 5.80 33.82 -5.60
N THR A 94 7.01 34.23 -5.28
CA THR A 94 7.29 35.34 -4.35
C THR A 94 8.43 36.19 -4.90
N ASP A 95 8.17 37.48 -5.08
CA ASP A 95 9.07 38.44 -5.75
C ASP A 95 9.58 37.98 -7.14
N GLY A 96 8.84 37.08 -7.80
CA GLY A 96 9.20 36.50 -9.10
C GLY A 96 10.16 35.30 -8.99
N GLN A 97 10.31 34.72 -7.79
CA GLN A 97 11.01 33.45 -7.58
C GLN A 97 10.00 32.31 -7.35
N PRO A 98 10.06 31.22 -8.13
CA PRO A 98 9.17 30.08 -7.99
C PRO A 98 9.61 29.19 -6.81
N LYS A 99 8.65 28.84 -5.96
CA LYS A 99 8.84 27.99 -4.79
C LYS A 99 7.88 26.80 -4.86
N LEU A 100 8.38 25.63 -5.25
CA LEU A 100 7.62 24.38 -5.25
C LEU A 100 7.35 23.97 -3.79
N LEU A 101 6.12 24.20 -3.32
CA LEU A 101 5.71 23.89 -1.94
C LEU A 101 5.52 22.38 -1.77
N LYS A 102 4.95 21.73 -2.79
CA LYS A 102 4.75 20.29 -2.80
C LYS A 102 4.58 19.73 -4.21
N GLN A 103 5.04 18.50 -4.41
CA GLN A 103 4.82 17.72 -5.63
C GLN A 103 4.43 16.28 -5.26
N VAL A 104 3.54 15.68 -6.04
CA VAL A 104 3.26 14.23 -6.05
C VAL A 104 3.30 13.73 -7.50
N ARG A 105 4.17 12.77 -7.81
CA ARG A 105 4.11 12.06 -9.10
C ARG A 105 2.93 11.08 -9.12
N ILE A 106 2.25 11.00 -10.25
CA ILE A 106 1.06 10.16 -10.46
C ILE A 106 1.22 9.29 -11.72
N GLU A 107 0.63 8.09 -11.71
CA GLU A 107 0.42 7.33 -12.94
C GLU A 107 -0.71 7.98 -13.75
N PRO A 108 -0.49 8.40 -15.01
CA PRO A 108 -1.56 8.93 -15.85
C PRO A 108 -2.69 7.90 -16.03
N ASP A 109 -3.92 8.41 -16.13
CA ASP A 109 -5.07 7.63 -16.59
C ASP A 109 -4.90 7.29 -18.08
N ALA A 110 -5.62 6.26 -18.56
CA ALA A 110 -5.48 5.81 -19.94
C ALA A 110 -6.24 6.71 -20.93
N GLY A 111 -5.61 7.01 -22.07
CA GLY A 111 -6.15 7.91 -23.08
C GLY A 111 -6.12 9.38 -22.63
N ASP A 112 -6.82 10.24 -23.37
CA ASP A 112 -6.83 11.68 -23.14
C ASP A 112 -7.79 12.04 -21.98
N ALA A 113 -7.47 11.60 -20.77
CA ALA A 113 -8.28 11.78 -19.58
C ALA A 113 -8.28 13.23 -19.06
N PHE A 114 -9.45 13.69 -18.60
CA PHE A 114 -9.54 14.87 -17.74
C PHE A 114 -9.31 14.47 -16.28
N TYR A 115 -8.61 15.33 -15.55
CA TYR A 115 -8.38 15.21 -14.11
C TYR A 115 -9.07 16.36 -13.39
N THR A 116 -9.87 16.06 -12.37
CA THR A 116 -10.42 17.09 -11.48
C THR A 116 -9.40 17.41 -10.41
N ILE A 117 -8.80 18.59 -10.52
CA ILE A 117 -7.86 19.15 -9.54
C ILE A 117 -8.61 20.07 -8.59
N ARG A 118 -8.45 19.87 -7.27
CA ARG A 118 -8.99 20.76 -6.23
C ARG A 118 -7.94 21.09 -5.19
N LEU A 119 -7.91 22.36 -4.76
CA LEU A 119 -7.18 22.80 -3.59
C LEU A 119 -8.15 23.38 -2.56
N ASP A 120 -8.20 22.76 -1.38
CA ASP A 120 -8.78 23.33 -0.16
C ASP A 120 -7.76 24.30 0.47
N VAL A 121 -8.24 25.44 0.95
CA VAL A 121 -7.45 26.58 1.44
C VAL A 121 -8.04 27.06 2.77
N ASP A 122 -7.39 26.71 3.88
CA ASP A 122 -7.79 27.06 5.25
C ASP A 122 -6.69 27.87 5.95
N GLY A 123 -6.76 29.20 5.84
CA GLY A 123 -5.74 30.10 6.38
C GLY A 123 -4.37 29.89 5.73
N ALA A 124 -3.49 29.15 6.41
CA ALA A 124 -2.18 28.71 5.91
C ALA A 124 -2.18 27.26 5.42
N ALA A 125 -3.13 26.42 5.84
CA ALA A 125 -3.18 25.01 5.49
C ALA A 125 -3.77 24.81 4.10
N LEU A 126 -2.99 24.18 3.21
CA LEU A 126 -3.38 23.85 1.84
C LEU A 126 -3.55 22.34 1.73
N THR A 127 -4.69 21.85 1.25
CA THR A 127 -4.90 20.41 0.96
C THR A 127 -5.34 20.19 -0.49
N ALA A 128 -4.56 19.39 -1.19
CA ALA A 128 -4.72 19.06 -2.60
C ALA A 128 -5.45 17.73 -2.82
N TYR A 129 -6.32 17.70 -3.83
CA TYR A 129 -7.10 16.53 -4.23
C TYR A 129 -7.02 16.32 -5.75
N LEU A 130 -7.11 15.06 -6.16
CA LEU A 130 -7.15 14.62 -7.56
C LEU A 130 -8.32 13.64 -7.72
N ASN A 131 -9.24 13.91 -8.65
CA ASN A 131 -10.47 13.14 -8.88
C ASN A 131 -11.24 12.88 -7.57
N GLY A 132 -11.35 13.93 -6.74
CA GLY A 132 -11.98 13.91 -5.41
C GLY A 132 -11.20 13.20 -4.30
N SER A 133 -10.10 12.50 -4.62
CA SER A 133 -9.27 11.78 -3.65
C SER A 133 -8.20 12.69 -3.06
N ARG A 134 -8.02 12.70 -1.74
CA ARG A 134 -6.98 13.51 -1.07
C ARG A 134 -5.59 13.04 -1.47
N LEU A 135 -4.82 13.93 -2.08
CA LEU A 135 -3.49 13.62 -2.61
C LEU A 135 -2.39 14.08 -1.64
N ILE A 136 -2.37 15.34 -1.23
CA ILE A 136 -1.35 15.87 -0.32
C ILE A 136 -1.80 17.13 0.43
N GLY A 137 -0.97 17.65 1.32
CA GLY A 137 -1.13 18.99 1.91
C GLY A 137 0.20 19.58 2.36
N VAL A 138 0.20 20.88 2.61
CA VAL A 138 1.34 21.69 3.07
C VAL A 138 0.83 22.96 3.76
N ASP A 139 1.53 23.42 4.79
CA ASP A 139 1.25 24.72 5.42
C ASP A 139 2.13 25.80 4.78
N GLU A 140 1.51 26.87 4.27
CA GLU A 140 2.18 28.03 3.70
C GLU A 140 1.51 29.31 4.23
N PRO A 141 2.16 30.07 5.15
CA PRO A 141 1.55 31.21 5.87
C PRO A 141 1.46 32.50 5.01
N ASN A 142 1.14 32.35 3.72
CA ASN A 142 1.17 33.42 2.73
C ASN A 142 -0.16 34.20 2.71
N SER A 143 -0.09 35.52 2.95
CA SER A 143 -1.23 36.43 3.11
C SER A 143 -1.77 37.05 1.81
N LEU A 144 -1.42 36.52 0.63
CA LEU A 144 -1.94 37.03 -0.66
C LEU A 144 -3.48 36.99 -0.74
N PRO A 145 -4.12 37.96 -1.41
CA PRO A 145 -5.58 38.02 -1.47
C PRO A 145 -6.16 36.90 -2.37
N PRO A 146 -7.40 36.44 -2.11
CA PRO A 146 -8.03 35.32 -2.80
C PRO A 146 -8.54 35.70 -4.20
N ARG A 147 -7.59 35.95 -5.11
CA ARG A 147 -7.83 36.15 -6.55
C ARG A 147 -7.59 34.87 -7.32
N ILE A 148 -8.51 34.56 -8.24
CA ILE A 148 -8.70 33.26 -8.86
C ILE A 148 -8.55 33.37 -10.37
N GLY A 149 -7.71 32.52 -10.95
CA GLY A 149 -7.46 32.53 -12.39
C GLY A 149 -6.74 31.29 -12.89
N ILE A 150 -6.42 31.30 -14.19
CA ILE A 150 -5.72 30.22 -14.87
C ILE A 150 -4.38 30.72 -15.41
N LEU A 151 -3.32 29.98 -15.12
CA LEU A 151 -1.98 30.13 -15.67
C LEU A 151 -1.63 28.87 -16.47
N ASP A 152 -1.64 28.99 -17.80
CA ASP A 152 -1.32 27.92 -18.74
C ASP A 152 0.01 28.25 -19.42
N GLN A 153 1.07 27.50 -19.09
CA GLN A 153 2.39 27.73 -19.67
C GLN A 153 2.47 27.05 -21.03
N ALA A 154 2.55 27.87 -22.09
CA ALA A 154 2.56 27.51 -23.51
C ALA A 154 1.19 27.10 -24.14
N GLY A 155 0.06 27.30 -23.47
CA GLY A 155 -1.26 27.14 -24.09
C GLY A 155 -1.64 25.68 -24.38
N GLN A 156 -1.17 24.75 -23.54
CA GLN A 156 -1.23 23.30 -23.77
C GLN A 156 -2.28 22.58 -22.94
N PHE A 157 -3.08 23.31 -22.14
CA PHE A 157 -4.02 22.71 -21.19
C PHE A 157 -5.48 23.11 -21.48
N GLU A 158 -6.30 22.10 -21.75
CA GLU A 158 -7.75 22.23 -21.67
C GLU A 158 -8.14 22.34 -20.20
N ILE A 159 -8.76 23.46 -19.80
CA ILE A 159 -9.23 23.71 -18.44
C ILE A 159 -10.69 24.14 -18.51
N ASP A 160 -11.53 23.48 -17.72
CA ASP A 160 -12.99 23.62 -17.72
C ASP A 160 -13.57 23.35 -16.32
N GLY A 161 -14.82 23.74 -16.06
CA GLY A 161 -15.49 23.49 -14.78
C GLY A 161 -14.84 24.22 -13.59
N LEU A 162 -14.11 25.31 -13.84
CA LEU A 162 -13.48 26.13 -12.80
C LEU A 162 -14.54 26.73 -11.87
N ARG A 163 -14.48 26.38 -10.59
CA ARG A 163 -15.39 26.84 -9.54
C ARG A 163 -14.67 26.99 -8.20
N ALA A 164 -15.32 27.68 -7.27
CA ALA A 164 -14.87 27.84 -5.89
C ALA A 164 -16.09 27.87 -4.95
N GLY A 165 -15.85 27.65 -3.66
CA GLY A 165 -16.90 27.67 -2.63
C GLY A 165 -16.38 27.30 -1.25
N ASP A 166 -17.29 27.12 -0.30
CA ASP A 166 -16.99 26.76 1.09
C ASP A 166 -16.32 25.38 1.22
N ILE A 167 -15.23 25.28 1.99
CA ILE A 167 -14.48 24.03 2.23
C ILE A 167 -15.37 22.88 2.76
N ALA A 168 -16.48 23.19 3.44
CA ALA A 168 -17.44 22.23 3.97
C ALA A 168 -18.09 21.38 2.87
N GLN A 169 -18.17 21.90 1.63
CA GLN A 169 -18.57 21.11 0.47
C GLN A 169 -17.50 20.05 0.18
N ALA A 170 -17.78 18.80 0.54
CA ALA A 170 -16.81 17.71 0.48
C ALA A 170 -16.33 17.43 -0.96
N PRO A 171 -15.00 17.29 -1.19
CA PRO A 171 -14.49 16.79 -2.45
C PRO A 171 -15.04 15.39 -2.69
N THR A 172 -15.52 15.15 -3.91
CA THR A 172 -16.31 13.97 -4.26
C THR A 172 -15.62 13.18 -5.36
N SER A 173 -15.29 11.94 -5.07
CA SER A 173 -14.74 10.97 -6.02
C SER A 173 -15.86 10.09 -6.59
N ILE A 174 -15.66 9.53 -7.79
CA ILE A 174 -16.48 8.46 -8.36
C ILE A 174 -15.58 7.26 -8.69
N GLY A 175 -16.06 6.05 -8.44
CA GLY A 175 -15.29 4.86 -8.79
C GLY A 175 -16.10 3.57 -8.77
N LEU A 176 -15.46 2.51 -9.26
CA LEU A 176 -15.98 1.15 -9.17
C LEU A 176 -15.85 0.63 -7.74
N VAL A 177 -16.92 -0.01 -7.24
CA VAL A 177 -16.94 -0.67 -5.93
C VAL A 177 -15.84 -1.72 -5.84
N HIS A 178 -14.95 -1.59 -4.85
CA HIS A 178 -13.84 -2.49 -4.58
C HIS A 178 -13.00 -2.83 -5.84
N ARG A 179 -12.82 -1.94 -6.82
CA ARG A 179 -11.98 -2.21 -8.01
C ARG A 179 -10.98 -1.09 -8.27
N HIS A 180 -9.86 -1.44 -8.89
CA HIS A 180 -8.84 -0.50 -9.33
C HIS A 180 -9.24 0.17 -10.66
N LYS A 181 -8.59 1.27 -11.05
CA LYS A 181 -8.76 1.94 -12.34
C LYS A 181 -8.24 1.16 -13.57
N GLN A 182 -7.89 -0.11 -13.40
CA GLN A 182 -7.34 -1.00 -14.43
C GLN A 182 -8.16 -2.30 -14.45
N LEU A 183 -8.64 -2.72 -15.63
CA LEU A 183 -9.43 -3.94 -15.83
C LEU A 183 -8.87 -4.77 -17.00
N ALA A 184 -8.91 -6.09 -16.88
CA ALA A 184 -8.56 -7.03 -17.95
C ALA A 184 -9.74 -7.96 -18.26
N LEU A 185 -10.06 -8.10 -19.55
CA LEU A 185 -11.20 -8.87 -20.09
C LEU A 185 -10.72 -9.74 -21.26
N GLN A 186 -11.53 -10.70 -21.70
CA GLN A 186 -11.32 -11.46 -22.95
C GLN A 186 -12.56 -11.39 -23.86
N ILE A 187 -12.35 -11.57 -25.17
CA ILE A 187 -13.46 -11.84 -26.10
C ILE A 187 -14.19 -13.11 -25.68
N GLY A 188 -15.52 -13.09 -25.72
CA GLY A 188 -16.35 -14.20 -25.25
C GLY A 188 -16.49 -14.29 -23.72
N ASP A 189 -15.89 -13.38 -22.95
CA ASP A 189 -16.38 -13.15 -21.58
C ASP A 189 -17.81 -12.61 -21.66
N ALA A 190 -18.67 -13.12 -20.77
CA ALA A 190 -20.03 -12.61 -20.61
C ALA A 190 -20.01 -11.12 -20.21
N GLN A 191 -21.07 -10.40 -20.54
CA GLN A 191 -21.27 -8.99 -20.19
C GLN A 191 -20.95 -8.74 -18.71
N GLN A 192 -19.92 -7.94 -18.42
CA GLN A 192 -19.46 -7.68 -17.06
C GLN A 192 -20.23 -6.50 -16.47
N ARG A 193 -20.65 -6.62 -15.20
CA ARG A 193 -21.35 -5.56 -14.47
C ARG A 193 -20.57 -5.15 -13.23
N PHE A 194 -20.46 -3.85 -13.00
CA PHE A 194 -19.76 -3.27 -11.84
C PHE A 194 -20.63 -2.21 -11.18
N ALA A 195 -20.83 -2.30 -9.87
CA ALA A 195 -21.44 -1.22 -9.12
C ALA A 195 -20.50 0.01 -9.12
N VAL A 196 -21.07 1.18 -9.35
CA VAL A 196 -20.38 2.48 -9.32
C VAL A 196 -20.91 3.29 -8.15
N ARG A 197 -20.02 3.95 -7.40
CA ARG A 197 -20.40 4.78 -6.24
C ARG A 197 -19.58 6.05 -6.20
N ALA A 198 -20.17 7.08 -5.60
CA ALA A 198 -19.47 8.27 -5.18
C ALA A 198 -18.95 8.09 -3.76
N SER A 199 -17.81 8.71 -3.45
CA SER A 199 -17.28 8.81 -2.08
C SER A 199 -16.84 10.24 -1.78
N SER A 200 -17.38 10.79 -0.69
CA SER A 200 -17.18 12.17 -0.25
C SER A 200 -16.82 12.15 1.24
N ARG A 201 -15.58 12.51 1.61
CA ARG A 201 -15.04 12.37 2.99
C ARG A 201 -15.21 10.96 3.63
N GLY A 202 -15.44 9.92 2.83
CA GLY A 202 -15.68 8.55 3.28
C GLY A 202 -17.15 8.12 3.32
N GLU A 203 -18.10 9.06 3.16
CA GLU A 203 -19.51 8.74 2.95
C GLU A 203 -19.71 8.19 1.53
N VAL A 204 -20.33 7.01 1.42
CA VAL A 204 -20.52 6.30 0.15
C VAL A 204 -21.97 6.45 -0.31
N ARG A 205 -22.19 7.02 -1.50
CA ARG A 205 -23.54 7.17 -2.08
C ARG A 205 -23.65 6.60 -3.50
N ALA A 206 -24.87 6.21 -3.85
CA ALA A 206 -25.24 6.01 -5.25
C ALA A 206 -25.37 7.38 -5.93
N LEU A 207 -25.19 7.40 -7.25
CA LEU A 207 -25.36 8.57 -8.11
C LEU A 207 -25.82 8.12 -9.50
N GLN A 208 -26.38 9.04 -10.27
CA GLN A 208 -26.57 8.84 -11.71
C GLN A 208 -25.28 9.21 -12.45
N PHE A 209 -24.91 8.41 -13.45
CA PHE A 209 -23.68 8.62 -14.22
C PHE A 209 -23.83 8.10 -15.66
N ALA A 210 -23.03 8.65 -16.57
CA ALA A 210 -22.83 8.13 -17.91
C ALA A 210 -21.51 7.36 -17.99
N ALA A 211 -21.44 6.37 -18.87
CA ALA A 211 -20.23 5.63 -19.21
C ALA A 211 -19.96 5.71 -20.71
N ARG A 212 -18.73 6.05 -21.11
CA ARG A 212 -18.32 6.14 -22.51
C ARG A 212 -17.00 5.41 -22.74
N SER A 213 -16.98 4.51 -23.72
CA SER A 213 -15.77 3.89 -24.25
C SER A 213 -15.09 4.80 -25.28
N SER A 214 -13.76 4.87 -25.29
CA SER A 214 -12.99 5.55 -26.34
C SER A 214 -12.96 4.77 -27.66
N ASP A 215 -13.24 3.46 -27.63
CA ASP A 215 -13.35 2.59 -28.81
C ASP A 215 -14.46 1.54 -28.60
N PRO A 216 -15.68 1.79 -29.15
CA PRO A 216 -16.79 0.84 -29.13
C PRO A 216 -16.55 -0.47 -29.91
N ALA A 217 -15.61 -0.50 -30.86
CA ALA A 217 -15.27 -1.71 -31.62
C ALA A 217 -14.36 -2.65 -30.81
N VAL A 218 -13.56 -2.13 -29.88
CA VAL A 218 -12.85 -2.91 -28.85
C VAL A 218 -13.80 -3.28 -27.70
N LEU A 219 -14.53 -2.30 -27.15
CA LEU A 219 -15.35 -2.48 -25.95
C LEU A 219 -16.58 -1.56 -25.98
N VAL A 220 -17.78 -2.14 -25.91
CA VAL A 220 -18.99 -1.37 -25.61
C VAL A 220 -19.07 -1.16 -24.10
N ALA A 221 -19.21 0.10 -23.68
CA ALA A 221 -19.50 0.49 -22.31
C ALA A 221 -20.87 1.20 -22.26
N GLY A 222 -21.64 0.94 -21.22
CA GLY A 222 -22.95 1.55 -20.99
C GLY A 222 -23.36 1.48 -19.52
N VAL A 223 -24.59 1.91 -19.21
CA VAL A 223 -25.14 1.88 -17.86
C VAL A 223 -26.52 1.21 -17.90
N GLU A 224 -26.71 0.20 -17.06
CA GLU A 224 -27.98 -0.51 -16.87
C GLU A 224 -28.19 -0.68 -15.35
N ASP A 225 -29.40 -0.45 -14.84
CA ASP A 225 -29.75 -0.61 -13.41
C ASP A 225 -28.81 0.13 -12.42
N GLY A 226 -28.22 1.27 -12.85
CA GLY A 226 -27.24 2.02 -12.06
C GLY A 226 -25.88 1.33 -11.88
N GLN A 227 -25.54 0.39 -12.77
CA GLN A 227 -24.26 -0.31 -12.82
C GLN A 227 -23.54 -0.02 -14.13
N LEU A 228 -22.20 0.06 -14.09
CA LEU A 228 -21.38 0.08 -15.30
C LEU A 228 -21.47 -1.30 -15.95
N VAL A 229 -21.75 -1.32 -17.25
CA VAL A 229 -21.86 -2.52 -18.05
C VAL A 229 -20.81 -2.50 -19.16
N LEU A 230 -19.97 -3.53 -19.21
CA LEU A 230 -18.87 -3.67 -20.18
C LEU A 230 -19.04 -4.95 -21.01
N GLN A 231 -19.06 -4.81 -22.34
CA GLN A 231 -19.13 -5.93 -23.28
C GLN A 231 -17.93 -5.90 -24.26
N PRO A 232 -16.97 -6.84 -24.12
CA PRO A 232 -15.90 -7.06 -25.09
C PRO A 232 -16.42 -7.27 -26.52
N ARG A 233 -15.76 -6.64 -27.51
CA ARG A 233 -16.08 -6.73 -28.95
C ARG A 233 -14.86 -7.01 -29.83
N GLY A 234 -13.71 -6.38 -29.54
CA GLY A 234 -12.45 -6.54 -30.28
C GLY A 234 -11.24 -6.55 -29.33
N VAL A 235 -10.10 -7.05 -29.80
CA VAL A 235 -8.86 -7.10 -29.00
C VAL A 235 -8.21 -5.71 -28.99
N GLY A 236 -7.85 -5.19 -27.82
CA GLY A 236 -7.26 -3.85 -27.73
C GLY A 236 -7.08 -3.32 -26.30
N LYS A 237 -6.64 -2.06 -26.21
CA LYS A 237 -6.61 -1.24 -24.98
C LYS A 237 -7.52 -0.04 -25.21
N VAL A 238 -8.32 0.32 -24.22
CA VAL A 238 -9.39 1.32 -24.36
C VAL A 238 -9.62 2.05 -23.04
N ALA A 239 -9.96 3.33 -23.12
CA ALA A 239 -10.36 4.12 -21.97
C ALA A 239 -11.89 4.05 -21.80
N VAL A 240 -12.38 3.89 -20.58
CA VAL A 240 -13.80 4.06 -20.25
C VAL A 240 -13.94 5.19 -19.24
N THR A 241 -14.48 6.33 -19.67
CA THR A 241 -14.78 7.46 -18.80
C THR A 241 -16.12 7.24 -18.12
N LEU A 242 -16.14 7.36 -16.79
CA LEU A 242 -17.34 7.52 -15.98
C LEU A 242 -17.50 9.00 -15.63
N ALA A 243 -18.67 9.57 -15.86
CA ALA A 243 -18.98 10.96 -15.52
C ALA A 243 -20.33 11.04 -14.80
N SER A 244 -20.37 11.70 -13.64
CA SER A 244 -21.61 11.96 -12.92
C SER A 244 -22.57 12.81 -13.77
N ALA A 245 -23.86 12.48 -13.69
CA ALA A 245 -24.93 13.29 -14.27
C ALA A 245 -25.32 14.49 -13.38
N GLU A 246 -24.90 14.48 -12.11
CA GLU A 246 -25.15 15.56 -11.14
C GLU A 246 -24.08 16.66 -11.22
N ASP A 247 -22.84 16.30 -11.57
CA ASP A 247 -21.68 17.20 -11.50
C ASP A 247 -20.59 16.80 -12.52
N PRO A 248 -20.28 17.62 -13.54
CA PRO A 248 -19.28 17.28 -14.55
C PRO A 248 -17.86 17.15 -13.97
N ASN A 249 -17.56 17.72 -12.80
CA ASN A 249 -16.28 17.60 -12.11
C ASN A 249 -16.14 16.26 -11.37
N VAL A 250 -17.22 15.49 -11.20
CA VAL A 250 -17.18 14.15 -10.58
C VAL A 250 -17.05 13.10 -11.68
N ALA A 251 -15.81 12.84 -12.10
CA ALA A 251 -15.46 11.90 -13.17
C ALA A 251 -14.24 11.02 -12.81
N ALA A 252 -14.11 9.87 -13.49
CA ALA A 252 -12.98 8.97 -13.39
C ALA A 252 -12.77 8.19 -14.70
N THR A 253 -11.53 7.85 -15.05
CA THR A 253 -11.22 7.08 -16.27
C THR A 253 -10.65 5.70 -15.93
N LEU A 254 -11.20 4.66 -16.56
CA LEU A 254 -10.79 3.27 -16.41
C LEU A 254 -9.94 2.84 -17.60
N ALA A 255 -8.76 2.29 -17.34
CA ALA A 255 -7.95 1.59 -18.33
C ALA A 255 -8.44 0.15 -18.50
N VAL A 256 -9.11 -0.16 -19.61
CA VAL A 256 -9.61 -1.52 -19.89
C VAL A 256 -8.77 -2.15 -21.00
N ARG A 257 -8.38 -3.41 -20.83
CA ARG A 257 -7.67 -4.20 -21.85
C ARG A 257 -8.47 -5.45 -22.18
N VAL A 258 -8.78 -5.64 -23.46
CA VAL A 258 -9.49 -6.80 -23.99
C VAL A 258 -8.49 -7.69 -24.71
N GLY A 259 -8.21 -8.87 -24.14
CA GLY A 259 -7.40 -9.92 -24.76
C GLY A 259 -8.20 -10.79 -25.73
N PRO A 260 -7.52 -11.66 -26.50
CA PRO A 260 -8.16 -12.63 -27.39
C PRO A 260 -9.07 -13.59 -26.61
N ALA A 261 -9.96 -14.28 -27.34
CA ALA A 261 -10.90 -15.23 -26.75
C ALA A 261 -10.18 -16.39 -26.05
N PHE A 262 -10.81 -16.91 -24.99
CA PHE A 262 -10.25 -18.02 -24.22
C PHE A 262 -10.09 -19.26 -25.10
N ALA A 263 -8.84 -19.74 -25.25
CA ALA A 263 -8.51 -20.85 -26.12
C ALA A 263 -7.71 -21.91 -25.36
N ALA A 264 -8.24 -23.13 -25.26
CA ALA A 264 -7.59 -24.22 -24.53
C ALA A 264 -7.87 -25.58 -25.17
N SER A 265 -6.85 -26.42 -25.29
CA SER A 265 -6.91 -27.72 -25.97
C SER A 265 -7.45 -28.83 -25.08
N ALA A 266 -8.26 -29.71 -25.66
CA ALA A 266 -8.71 -30.92 -24.99
C ALA A 266 -7.61 -32.01 -24.89
N ARG A 267 -6.49 -31.86 -25.64
CA ARG A 267 -5.46 -32.90 -25.81
C ARG A 267 -4.53 -33.05 -24.59
N HIS A 268 -4.25 -31.98 -23.86
CA HIS A 268 -3.27 -31.99 -22.78
C HIS A 268 -3.76 -32.58 -21.45
N GLY A 269 -5.05 -32.95 -21.35
CA GLY A 269 -5.63 -33.39 -20.08
C GLY A 269 -5.02 -34.66 -19.47
N GLN A 270 -4.39 -35.52 -20.27
CA GLN A 270 -3.60 -36.65 -19.76
C GLN A 270 -2.19 -36.24 -19.31
N ARG A 271 -1.59 -35.19 -19.90
CA ARG A 271 -0.24 -34.71 -19.58
C ARG A 271 -0.18 -33.81 -18.34
N ALA A 272 -1.33 -33.34 -17.84
CA ALA A 272 -1.42 -32.62 -16.57
C ALA A 272 -1.34 -33.54 -15.33
N ALA A 273 -1.60 -34.85 -15.49
CA ALA A 273 -1.54 -35.80 -14.38
C ALA A 273 -0.13 -35.87 -13.76
N GLY A 274 -0.04 -35.86 -12.43
CA GLY A 274 1.23 -35.81 -11.69
C GLY A 274 1.97 -34.47 -11.76
N ARG A 275 1.42 -33.45 -12.44
CA ARG A 275 2.04 -32.13 -12.65
C ARG A 275 1.19 -30.96 -12.14
N VAL A 276 0.08 -31.26 -11.48
CA VAL A 276 -0.82 -30.26 -10.89
C VAL A 276 -1.05 -30.49 -9.40
N SER A 277 -1.27 -29.40 -8.68
CA SER A 277 -1.69 -29.38 -7.27
C SER A 277 -2.88 -28.41 -7.13
N PRO A 278 -4.04 -28.81 -6.58
CA PRO A 278 -4.42 -30.15 -6.16
C PRO A 278 -4.29 -31.18 -7.29
N ALA A 279 -3.99 -32.42 -6.93
CA ALA A 279 -3.81 -33.51 -7.88
C ALA A 279 -5.12 -33.83 -8.61
N VAL A 280 -5.01 -34.47 -9.79
CA VAL A 280 -6.18 -34.84 -10.59
C VAL A 280 -7.06 -35.84 -9.83
N LYS A 281 -8.29 -35.42 -9.52
CA LYS A 281 -9.30 -36.07 -8.67
C LYS A 281 -8.96 -36.12 -7.16
N GLU A 282 -8.10 -35.21 -6.66
CA GLU A 282 -7.87 -35.06 -5.22
C GLU A 282 -9.18 -34.74 -4.46
N ARG A 283 -9.27 -35.22 -3.22
CA ARG A 283 -10.42 -35.04 -2.31
C ARG A 283 -9.94 -34.52 -0.96
N ASP A 284 -10.87 -34.01 -0.15
CA ASP A 284 -10.60 -33.33 1.15
C ASP A 284 -9.78 -32.02 1.02
N VAL A 285 -9.71 -31.46 -0.19
CA VAL A 285 -8.96 -30.25 -0.50
C VAL A 285 -9.50 -29.06 0.33
N PRO A 286 -8.65 -28.28 1.03
CA PRO A 286 -9.08 -27.06 1.71
C PRO A 286 -9.64 -26.01 0.73
N VAL A 287 -10.66 -25.26 1.16
CA VAL A 287 -11.36 -24.26 0.33
C VAL A 287 -10.53 -23.02 -0.01
N ASP A 288 -9.35 -22.87 0.59
CA ASP A 288 -8.38 -21.81 0.34
C ASP A 288 -7.14 -22.32 -0.42
N THR A 289 -7.27 -23.45 -1.12
CA THR A 289 -6.15 -24.03 -1.86
C THR A 289 -5.64 -23.11 -2.96
N ARG A 290 -4.32 -23.08 -3.13
CA ARG A 290 -3.67 -22.56 -4.32
C ARG A 290 -3.68 -23.63 -5.40
N LEU A 291 -3.66 -23.21 -6.65
CA LEU A 291 -3.46 -24.10 -7.79
C LEU A 291 -2.00 -24.01 -8.25
N GLN A 292 -1.40 -25.10 -8.69
CA GLN A 292 -0.04 -25.12 -9.25
C GLN A 292 0.02 -26.00 -10.50
N LEU A 293 0.82 -25.59 -11.48
CA LEU A 293 1.09 -26.32 -12.72
C LEU A 293 2.59 -26.37 -12.99
N ARG A 294 3.16 -27.58 -13.05
CA ARG A 294 4.59 -27.83 -13.25
C ARG A 294 4.90 -28.23 -14.70
N PHE A 295 5.51 -27.30 -15.41
CA PHE A 295 6.02 -27.45 -16.76
C PHE A 295 7.33 -28.26 -16.78
N ASP A 296 7.87 -28.52 -17.98
CA ASP A 296 9.17 -29.16 -18.16
C ASP A 296 10.34 -28.22 -17.85
N GLN A 297 10.12 -26.92 -18.01
CA GLN A 297 11.07 -25.82 -17.86
C GLN A 297 10.33 -24.56 -17.37
N ALA A 298 11.05 -23.49 -17.02
CA ALA A 298 10.42 -22.23 -16.62
C ALA A 298 9.53 -21.65 -17.75
N PRO A 299 8.21 -21.51 -17.56
CA PRO A 299 7.33 -20.92 -18.55
C PRO A 299 7.47 -19.39 -18.57
N ALA A 300 7.41 -18.78 -19.75
CA ALA A 300 7.11 -17.35 -19.85
C ALA A 300 5.64 -17.12 -19.49
N LEU A 301 5.35 -16.13 -18.64
CA LEU A 301 3.99 -15.64 -18.38
C LEU A 301 3.70 -14.48 -19.33
N SER A 302 2.64 -14.56 -20.13
CA SER A 302 2.21 -13.44 -20.98
C SER A 302 1.33 -12.44 -20.21
N ASP A 303 0.95 -11.33 -20.85
CA ASP A 303 -0.07 -10.42 -20.30
C ASP A 303 -1.52 -10.86 -20.63
N ILE A 304 -1.74 -11.92 -21.42
CA ILE A 304 -3.07 -12.32 -21.92
C ILE A 304 -3.50 -13.73 -21.49
N GLY A 305 -4.79 -14.02 -21.65
CA GLY A 305 -5.40 -15.28 -21.24
C GLY A 305 -5.87 -15.29 -19.78
N SER A 306 -6.32 -16.44 -19.31
CA SER A 306 -6.79 -16.65 -17.93
C SER A 306 -6.66 -18.09 -17.45
N ILE A 307 -6.72 -18.27 -16.13
CA ILE A 307 -7.19 -19.52 -15.51
C ILE A 307 -8.66 -19.32 -15.14
N ARG A 308 -9.49 -20.35 -15.35
CA ARG A 308 -10.91 -20.36 -14.96
C ARG A 308 -11.18 -21.53 -14.01
N ILE A 309 -11.76 -21.25 -12.86
CA ILE A 309 -12.19 -22.28 -11.91
C ILE A 309 -13.69 -22.49 -12.10
N VAL A 310 -14.09 -23.71 -12.44
CA VAL A 310 -15.47 -24.03 -12.83
C VAL A 310 -16.06 -25.08 -11.89
N ARG A 311 -17.25 -24.82 -11.38
CA ARG A 311 -18.00 -25.73 -10.51
C ARG A 311 -18.65 -26.84 -11.34
N ALA A 312 -18.36 -28.10 -11.04
CA ALA A 312 -18.69 -29.21 -11.92
C ALA A 312 -20.19 -29.56 -11.98
N LYS A 313 -21.00 -29.17 -10.98
CA LYS A 313 -22.43 -29.52 -10.92
C LYS A 313 -23.31 -28.76 -11.91
N ASP A 314 -22.88 -27.56 -12.31
CA ASP A 314 -23.66 -26.58 -13.06
C ASP A 314 -22.82 -25.81 -14.10
N ASN A 315 -21.55 -26.17 -14.26
CA ASN A 315 -20.56 -25.54 -15.14
C ASN A 315 -20.39 -24.02 -14.92
N VAL A 316 -20.78 -23.51 -13.74
CA VAL A 316 -20.62 -22.09 -13.39
C VAL A 316 -19.15 -21.82 -13.11
N THR A 317 -18.57 -20.86 -13.86
CA THR A 317 -17.23 -20.34 -13.55
C THR A 317 -17.32 -19.51 -12.28
N VAL A 318 -16.66 -19.94 -11.21
CA VAL A 318 -16.67 -19.27 -9.90
C VAL A 318 -15.53 -18.27 -9.73
N ASP A 319 -14.44 -18.44 -10.48
CA ASP A 319 -13.31 -17.51 -10.49
C ASP A 319 -12.65 -17.45 -11.87
N VAL A 320 -12.15 -16.26 -12.23
CA VAL A 320 -11.38 -16.00 -13.45
C VAL A 320 -10.17 -15.17 -13.06
N ILE A 321 -8.99 -15.72 -13.31
CA ILE A 321 -7.71 -15.19 -12.80
C ILE A 321 -6.84 -14.85 -14.01
N ARG A 322 -6.45 -13.60 -14.15
CA ARG A 322 -5.67 -13.07 -15.29
C ARG A 322 -4.25 -12.71 -14.85
N PRO A 323 -3.28 -12.64 -15.78
CA PRO A 323 -1.91 -12.26 -15.45
C PRO A 323 -1.76 -10.75 -15.19
N GLY A 324 -0.72 -10.40 -14.43
CA GLY A 324 -0.47 -9.04 -13.95
C GLY A 324 -0.90 -8.85 -12.49
N MET A 325 -1.34 -7.63 -12.18
CA MET A 325 -1.90 -7.28 -10.87
C MET A 325 -3.42 -7.46 -10.89
N GLU A 326 -3.90 -8.55 -10.27
CA GLU A 326 -5.31 -8.70 -9.93
C GLU A 326 -5.61 -7.98 -8.61
N LEU A 327 -6.88 -7.99 -8.20
CA LEU A 327 -7.35 -7.39 -6.95
C LEU A 327 -8.14 -8.40 -6.14
N ASP A 328 -7.83 -8.49 -4.85
CA ASP A 328 -8.52 -9.37 -3.90
C ASP A 328 -9.28 -8.57 -2.83
N GLU A 329 -10.36 -9.16 -2.31
CA GLU A 329 -11.25 -8.56 -1.30
C GLU A 329 -11.12 -9.34 0.01
N ILE A 330 -9.94 -9.38 0.62
CA ILE A 330 -9.65 -10.30 1.72
C ILE A 330 -10.38 -9.92 3.01
N GLY A 331 -10.87 -10.94 3.74
CA GLY A 331 -11.49 -10.77 5.05
C GLY A 331 -12.85 -11.45 5.18
N ALA A 332 -13.34 -11.59 6.42
CA ALA A 332 -14.67 -12.13 6.70
C ALA A 332 -15.27 -11.53 7.99
N ALA A 333 -15.01 -10.23 8.24
CA ALA A 333 -15.56 -9.51 9.38
C ALA A 333 -17.10 -9.41 9.30
N ARG A 334 -17.75 -9.35 10.46
CA ARG A 334 -19.22 -9.44 10.60
C ARG A 334 -19.95 -8.15 10.18
N ASP A 335 -19.24 -7.03 10.13
CA ASP A 335 -19.68 -5.75 9.59
C ASP A 335 -19.60 -5.68 8.05
N GLY A 336 -19.15 -6.75 7.40
CA GLY A 336 -18.97 -6.83 5.95
C GLY A 336 -17.72 -6.11 5.43
N VAL A 337 -16.91 -5.51 6.31
CA VAL A 337 -15.70 -4.77 5.91
C VAL A 337 -14.65 -5.71 5.33
N LYS A 338 -14.06 -5.32 4.20
CA LYS A 338 -12.99 -6.05 3.51
C LYS A 338 -11.73 -5.19 3.37
N ARG A 339 -10.56 -5.82 3.39
CA ARG A 339 -9.32 -5.18 2.95
C ARG A 339 -9.16 -5.45 1.46
N VAL A 340 -9.27 -4.40 0.64
CA VAL A 340 -9.17 -4.54 -0.83
C VAL A 340 -7.75 -4.19 -1.28
N VAL A 341 -7.04 -5.15 -1.89
CA VAL A 341 -5.62 -5.03 -2.23
C VAL A 341 -5.29 -5.62 -3.60
N ARG A 342 -4.40 -4.94 -4.34
CA ARG A 342 -3.77 -5.44 -5.56
C ARG A 342 -2.73 -6.50 -5.20
N TYR A 343 -2.68 -7.59 -5.96
CA TYR A 343 -1.73 -8.69 -5.75
C TYR A 343 -1.35 -9.39 -7.06
N LYS A 344 -0.18 -10.03 -7.09
CA LYS A 344 0.21 -10.95 -8.17
C LYS A 344 -0.53 -12.28 -7.96
N ALA A 345 -1.58 -12.52 -8.74
CA ALA A 345 -2.38 -13.75 -8.65
C ALA A 345 -1.69 -14.96 -9.29
N ILE A 346 -0.87 -14.73 -10.31
CA ILE A 346 -0.08 -15.75 -10.99
C ILE A 346 1.39 -15.40 -10.78
N THR A 347 2.17 -16.34 -10.26
CA THR A 347 3.63 -16.25 -10.17
C THR A 347 4.27 -17.48 -10.79
N VAL A 348 5.50 -17.34 -11.27
CA VAL A 348 6.32 -18.45 -11.79
C VAL A 348 7.57 -18.52 -10.94
N ASP A 349 7.86 -19.70 -10.40
CA ASP A 349 9.12 -20.02 -9.72
C ASP A 349 9.67 -21.34 -10.28
N ALA A 350 10.91 -21.29 -10.77
CA ALA A 350 11.49 -22.29 -11.66
C ALA A 350 10.46 -22.79 -12.71
N ALA A 351 10.23 -24.11 -12.80
CA ALA A 351 9.28 -24.71 -13.72
C ALA A 351 7.81 -24.73 -13.22
N THR A 352 7.48 -24.05 -12.12
CA THR A 352 6.16 -24.10 -11.48
C THR A 352 5.44 -22.76 -11.56
N ALA A 353 4.33 -22.73 -12.29
CA ALA A 353 3.36 -21.66 -12.14
C ALA A 353 2.52 -21.91 -10.88
N THR A 354 2.47 -20.94 -9.96
CA THR A 354 1.55 -20.91 -8.82
C THR A 354 0.45 -19.89 -9.10
N ILE A 355 -0.79 -20.33 -8.98
CA ILE A 355 -2.00 -19.54 -9.20
C ILE A 355 -2.74 -19.45 -7.85
N ARG A 356 -3.04 -18.22 -7.45
CA ARG A 356 -3.80 -17.89 -6.25
C ARG A 356 -5.22 -17.53 -6.69
N PRO A 357 -6.24 -18.32 -6.33
CA PRO A 357 -7.64 -17.88 -6.44
C PRO A 357 -7.87 -16.65 -5.57
N HIS A 358 -8.87 -15.85 -5.93
CA HIS A 358 -9.37 -14.78 -5.07
C HIS A 358 -10.00 -15.36 -3.79
N ASP A 359 -10.14 -14.54 -2.76
CA ASP A 359 -10.63 -14.99 -1.45
C ASP A 359 -12.08 -15.52 -1.50
N GLY A 360 -12.31 -16.61 -0.77
CA GLY A 360 -13.64 -17.20 -0.57
C GLY A 360 -14.34 -17.82 -1.78
N LYS A 361 -13.66 -17.98 -2.93
CA LYS A 361 -14.29 -18.46 -4.19
C LYS A 361 -14.70 -19.94 -4.19
N LEU A 362 -14.05 -20.79 -3.37
CA LEU A 362 -14.39 -22.20 -3.29
C LEU A 362 -15.34 -22.49 -2.12
N ALA A 363 -16.39 -23.26 -2.40
CA ALA A 363 -17.32 -23.77 -1.39
C ALA A 363 -16.89 -25.15 -0.88
N TYR A 364 -17.35 -25.52 0.32
CA TYR A 364 -17.22 -26.88 0.85
C TYR A 364 -18.06 -27.90 0.05
N GLY A 365 -17.72 -29.19 0.14
CA GLY A 365 -18.50 -30.29 -0.44
C GLY A 365 -18.74 -30.19 -1.95
N THR A 366 -17.81 -29.57 -2.68
CA THR A 366 -18.03 -29.16 -4.08
C THR A 366 -16.91 -29.68 -4.98
N ASP A 367 -17.30 -30.34 -6.08
CA ASP A 367 -16.39 -30.73 -7.16
C ASP A 367 -16.15 -29.55 -8.11
N TYR A 368 -14.88 -29.32 -8.43
CA TYR A 368 -14.39 -28.27 -9.32
C TYR A 368 -13.52 -28.85 -10.43
N TYR A 369 -13.44 -28.14 -11.55
CA TYR A 369 -12.38 -28.34 -12.55
C TYR A 369 -11.75 -27.00 -12.95
N VAL A 370 -10.49 -27.08 -13.39
CA VAL A 370 -9.68 -25.93 -13.76
C VAL A 370 -9.45 -25.94 -15.26
N LEU A 371 -9.68 -24.80 -15.91
CA LEU A 371 -9.31 -24.55 -17.30
C LEU A 371 -8.17 -23.54 -17.36
N VAL A 372 -7.24 -23.71 -18.30
CA VAL A 372 -6.07 -22.82 -18.47
C VAL A 372 -5.93 -22.43 -19.94
N ASP A 373 -5.89 -21.13 -20.21
CA ASP A 373 -5.71 -20.57 -21.56
C ASP A 373 -4.32 -20.90 -22.12
N ARG A 374 -4.24 -21.31 -23.39
CA ARG A 374 -2.97 -21.58 -24.08
C ARG A 374 -2.10 -20.32 -24.19
N ASN A 375 -2.73 -19.16 -24.30
CA ASN A 375 -2.05 -17.90 -24.58
C ASN A 375 -1.36 -17.32 -23.34
N LEU A 376 -1.64 -17.88 -22.16
CA LEU A 376 -1.08 -17.47 -20.86
C LEU A 376 0.38 -17.87 -20.67
N PHE A 377 0.76 -19.05 -21.21
CA PHE A 377 2.11 -19.61 -21.10
C PHE A 377 2.69 -19.92 -22.49
N PRO A 378 2.93 -18.88 -23.33
CA PRO A 378 3.34 -19.06 -24.73
C PRO A 378 4.68 -19.79 -24.82
N GLY A 379 4.74 -20.81 -25.69
CA GLY A 379 5.96 -21.61 -25.90
C GLY A 379 6.35 -22.55 -24.75
N ALA A 380 5.56 -22.63 -23.68
CA ALA A 380 5.83 -23.55 -22.58
C ALA A 380 5.69 -25.03 -23.00
N MET A 381 6.39 -25.93 -22.30
CA MET A 381 6.41 -27.37 -22.57
C MET A 381 5.83 -28.14 -21.35
N LEU A 382 4.93 -29.09 -21.61
CA LEU A 382 4.27 -29.89 -20.58
C LEU A 382 4.27 -31.38 -20.94
N GLY A 383 5.23 -32.13 -20.39
CA GLY A 383 5.39 -33.56 -20.64
C GLY A 383 5.91 -33.85 -22.04
N GLY A 384 6.92 -33.11 -22.49
CA GLY A 384 7.57 -33.30 -23.81
C GLY A 384 6.75 -32.83 -25.00
N ALA A 385 5.72 -32.01 -24.79
CA ALA A 385 4.89 -31.43 -25.84
C ALA A 385 4.57 -29.96 -25.56
N GLN A 386 4.44 -29.15 -26.61
CA GLN A 386 4.07 -27.74 -26.51
C GLN A 386 2.72 -27.58 -25.80
N PHE A 387 2.62 -26.63 -24.87
CA PHE A 387 1.43 -26.42 -24.06
C PHE A 387 0.32 -25.69 -24.84
N GLU A 388 -0.73 -26.42 -25.24
CA GLU A 388 -1.93 -25.85 -25.87
C GLU A 388 -3.04 -25.47 -24.86
N GLY A 389 -2.72 -25.25 -23.57
CA GLY A 389 -3.74 -25.02 -22.53
C GLY A 389 -4.40 -26.29 -21.99
N ILE A 390 -5.33 -26.12 -21.04
CA ILE A 390 -6.13 -27.20 -20.42
C ILE A 390 -7.61 -26.89 -20.66
N GLY A 391 -8.22 -27.52 -21.67
CA GLY A 391 -9.59 -27.23 -22.11
C GLY A 391 -10.64 -28.31 -21.82
N LYS A 392 -10.23 -29.55 -21.48
CA LYS A 392 -11.16 -30.67 -21.25
C LYS A 392 -11.68 -30.68 -19.80
N PRO A 393 -13.00 -30.64 -19.54
CA PRO A 393 -13.54 -30.83 -18.20
C PRO A 393 -13.06 -32.14 -17.56
N GLY A 394 -12.71 -32.09 -16.27
CA GLY A 394 -12.15 -33.23 -15.55
C GLY A 394 -10.66 -33.52 -15.78
N ALA A 395 -9.99 -32.87 -16.74
CA ALA A 395 -8.54 -32.99 -16.98
C ALA A 395 -7.72 -32.58 -15.74
N TRP A 396 -8.10 -31.46 -15.14
CA TRP A 396 -7.67 -31.04 -13.81
C TRP A 396 -8.94 -30.79 -13.01
N SER A 397 -9.24 -31.67 -12.06
CA SER A 397 -10.42 -31.60 -11.20
C SER A 397 -10.08 -32.04 -9.80
N PHE A 398 -10.84 -31.54 -8.82
CA PHE A 398 -10.70 -31.88 -7.40
C PHE A 398 -12.02 -31.63 -6.66
N ARG A 399 -12.20 -32.26 -5.50
CA ARG A 399 -13.33 -32.01 -4.59
C ARG A 399 -12.84 -31.37 -3.30
N THR A 400 -13.44 -30.24 -2.94
CA THR A 400 -13.20 -29.62 -1.64
C THR A 400 -13.73 -30.49 -0.50
N ARG A 401 -13.15 -30.36 0.69
CA ARG A 401 -13.62 -31.07 1.90
C ARG A 401 -15.09 -30.81 2.20
N GLU A 402 -15.73 -31.79 2.80
CA GLU A 402 -17.19 -31.81 2.94
C GLU A 402 -17.73 -30.69 3.84
N ARG A 403 -16.97 -30.30 4.88
CA ARG A 403 -17.41 -29.34 5.91
C ARG A 403 -16.25 -28.45 6.37
N ALA A 404 -16.59 -27.32 6.96
CA ALA A 404 -15.63 -26.47 7.67
C ALA A 404 -15.07 -27.19 8.92
N PRO A 405 -13.83 -26.87 9.35
CA PRO A 405 -13.31 -27.31 10.64
C PRO A 405 -14.22 -26.87 11.79
N PRO A 406 -14.54 -27.74 12.77
CA PRO A 406 -15.47 -27.39 13.86
C PRO A 406 -14.77 -26.81 15.10
N GLY A 407 -13.44 -26.93 15.22
CA GLY A 407 -12.69 -26.60 16.43
C GLY A 407 -12.05 -25.22 16.41
N THR A 408 -11.84 -24.62 17.58
CA THR A 408 -11.11 -23.35 17.74
C THR A 408 -9.58 -23.49 17.74
N THR A 409 -9.08 -24.62 17.23
CA THR A 409 -7.65 -24.87 16.98
C THR A 409 -7.51 -25.35 15.55
N LEU A 410 -6.87 -24.55 14.70
CA LEU A 410 -6.83 -24.72 13.25
C LEU A 410 -5.38 -24.96 12.80
N ARG A 411 -5.12 -25.88 11.87
CA ARG A 411 -3.79 -26.13 11.27
C ARG A 411 -3.69 -25.53 9.87
N VAL A 412 -2.70 -24.66 9.66
CA VAL A 412 -2.30 -24.17 8.33
C VAL A 412 -1.06 -24.94 7.89
N ALA A 413 -1.10 -25.56 6.70
CA ALA A 413 0.08 -26.17 6.09
C ALA A 413 -0.03 -26.24 4.57
N LEU A 414 1.10 -25.97 3.90
CA LEU A 414 1.23 -25.94 2.44
C LEU A 414 0.95 -27.30 1.77
N GLY A 415 1.14 -28.42 2.50
CA GLY A 415 0.90 -29.78 2.01
C GLY A 415 0.43 -30.74 3.12
N GLY A 416 0.06 -31.96 2.72
CA GLY A 416 -0.47 -32.99 3.63
C GLY A 416 -1.81 -32.61 4.26
N LYS A 417 -2.13 -33.22 5.41
CA LYS A 417 -3.38 -32.98 6.16
C LYS A 417 -3.32 -31.64 6.91
N SER A 418 -4.19 -30.70 6.56
CA SER A 418 -4.37 -29.43 7.27
C SER A 418 -5.86 -29.04 7.32
N ASP A 419 -6.17 -27.96 8.03
CA ASP A 419 -7.48 -27.32 7.97
C ASP A 419 -7.57 -26.34 6.80
N PHE A 420 -6.47 -25.61 6.57
CA PHE A 420 -6.30 -24.57 5.56
C PHE A 420 -4.94 -24.69 4.84
N ARG A 421 -4.83 -24.17 3.62
CA ARG A 421 -3.56 -24.02 2.88
C ARG A 421 -2.89 -22.66 3.11
N THR A 422 -3.63 -21.67 3.60
CA THR A 422 -3.20 -20.29 3.82
C THR A 422 -3.59 -19.81 5.21
N LEU A 423 -2.88 -18.79 5.71
CA LEU A 423 -3.27 -18.12 6.95
C LEU A 423 -4.56 -17.30 6.78
N GLN A 424 -4.79 -16.66 5.61
CA GLN A 424 -6.02 -15.88 5.42
C GLN A 424 -7.28 -16.74 5.43
N GLY A 425 -7.25 -17.96 4.88
CA GLY A 425 -8.37 -18.91 4.98
C GLY A 425 -8.74 -19.23 6.44
N ALA A 426 -7.74 -19.43 7.29
CA ALA A 426 -7.92 -19.66 8.72
C ALA A 426 -8.41 -18.41 9.47
N LEU A 427 -7.90 -17.21 9.16
CA LEU A 427 -8.36 -15.93 9.72
C LEU A 427 -9.82 -15.65 9.32
N ASN A 428 -10.19 -15.90 8.06
CA ASN A 428 -11.55 -15.76 7.54
C ASN A 428 -12.51 -16.74 8.22
N HIS A 429 -12.08 -17.98 8.43
CA HIS A 429 -12.86 -18.93 9.21
C HIS A 429 -13.03 -18.44 10.66
N ALA A 430 -11.99 -17.89 11.29
CA ALA A 430 -12.04 -17.39 12.66
C ALA A 430 -13.01 -16.20 12.84
N MET A 431 -12.93 -15.19 11.95
CA MET A 431 -13.82 -14.02 11.96
C MET A 431 -15.30 -14.40 11.73
N ARG A 432 -15.56 -15.33 10.80
CA ARG A 432 -16.91 -15.70 10.39
C ARG A 432 -17.63 -16.62 11.38
N ASN A 433 -16.96 -17.64 11.90
CA ASN A 433 -17.64 -18.76 12.57
C ASN A 433 -17.62 -18.69 14.11
N PHE A 434 -16.73 -17.91 14.72
CA PHE A 434 -16.65 -17.77 16.18
C PHE A 434 -17.07 -16.38 16.65
N ALA A 435 -17.53 -16.28 17.90
CA ALA A 435 -17.84 -14.99 18.54
C ALA A 435 -16.57 -14.14 18.66
N ARG A 436 -16.74 -12.81 18.74
CA ARG A 436 -15.64 -11.83 18.74
C ARG A 436 -14.59 -12.17 19.79
N GLU A 437 -14.99 -12.47 21.01
CA GLU A 437 -14.13 -12.65 22.18
C GLU A 437 -13.59 -14.09 22.30
N ARG A 438 -14.27 -15.07 21.69
CA ARG A 438 -13.97 -16.51 21.83
C ARG A 438 -12.54 -16.80 21.35
N PRO A 439 -11.62 -17.32 22.19
CA PRO A 439 -10.24 -17.55 21.75
C PRO A 439 -10.13 -18.55 20.60
N VAL A 440 -9.20 -18.30 19.68
CA VAL A 440 -8.91 -19.18 18.51
C VAL A 440 -7.39 -19.28 18.33
N THR A 441 -6.87 -20.50 18.19
CA THR A 441 -5.45 -20.75 17.90
C THR A 441 -5.28 -21.24 16.48
N ILE A 442 -4.44 -20.57 15.69
CA ILE A 442 -4.05 -20.98 14.34
C ILE A 442 -2.59 -21.43 14.42
N ARG A 443 -2.35 -22.72 14.20
CA ARG A 443 -1.02 -23.34 14.21
C ARG A 443 -0.47 -23.39 12.79
N LEU A 444 0.63 -22.68 12.54
CA LEU A 444 1.35 -22.70 11.27
C LEU A 444 2.43 -23.77 11.31
N ALA A 445 2.32 -24.78 10.43
CA ALA A 445 3.39 -25.73 10.20
C ALA A 445 4.65 -25.06 9.61
N LYS A 446 5.80 -25.73 9.62
CA LYS A 446 6.98 -25.26 8.86
C LYS A 446 6.64 -25.06 7.37
N GLY A 447 7.18 -23.98 6.79
CA GLY A 447 6.95 -23.55 5.41
C GLY A 447 6.87 -22.02 5.27
N ARG A 448 6.93 -21.53 4.02
CA ARG A 448 6.74 -20.12 3.67
C ARG A 448 5.28 -19.87 3.29
N HIS A 449 4.50 -19.35 4.23
CA HIS A 449 3.08 -19.03 4.13
C HIS A 449 2.89 -17.65 3.48
N GLU A 450 2.99 -17.64 2.15
CA GLU A 450 2.73 -16.47 1.32
C GLU A 450 1.29 -15.93 1.47
N GLY A 451 1.13 -14.61 1.52
CA GLY A 451 -0.17 -13.93 1.44
C GLY A 451 -0.18 -12.53 2.03
N LEU A 452 -1.04 -11.66 1.49
CA LEU A 452 -1.47 -10.46 2.21
C LEU A 452 -2.60 -10.86 3.15
N LEU A 453 -2.62 -10.28 4.35
CA LEU A 453 -3.45 -10.76 5.45
C LEU A 453 -4.30 -9.65 6.05
N TYR A 454 -5.45 -10.04 6.60
CA TYR A 454 -6.38 -9.14 7.26
C TYR A 454 -7.12 -9.84 8.41
N LEU A 455 -7.16 -9.17 9.56
CA LEU A 455 -7.92 -9.55 10.75
C LEU A 455 -8.72 -8.34 11.24
N ARG A 456 -10.04 -8.51 11.42
CA ARG A 456 -10.94 -7.47 11.91
C ARG A 456 -12.11 -8.03 12.71
N GLY A 457 -12.53 -7.32 13.77
CA GLY A 457 -13.73 -7.60 14.56
C GLY A 457 -13.65 -8.93 15.32
N LYS A 458 -12.44 -9.38 15.65
CA LYS A 458 -12.17 -10.70 16.23
C LYS A 458 -10.96 -10.66 17.16
N ASP A 459 -11.24 -10.74 18.45
CA ASP A 459 -10.27 -10.69 19.54
C ASP A 459 -9.73 -12.09 19.89
N ASN A 460 -8.72 -12.18 20.76
CA ASN A 460 -8.14 -13.43 21.28
C ASN A 460 -7.70 -14.44 20.19
N VAL A 461 -7.23 -13.94 19.04
CA VAL A 461 -6.61 -14.77 18.00
C VAL A 461 -5.15 -15.02 18.37
N THR A 462 -4.70 -16.27 18.28
CA THR A 462 -3.32 -16.68 18.53
C THR A 462 -2.75 -17.34 17.28
N LEU A 463 -1.75 -16.71 16.66
CA LEU A 463 -0.97 -17.31 15.56
C LEU A 463 0.29 -17.91 16.15
N ARG A 464 0.43 -19.24 16.13
CA ARG A 464 1.60 -19.95 16.67
C ARG A 464 2.33 -20.70 15.57
N GLY A 465 3.61 -20.39 15.37
CA GLY A 465 4.48 -21.13 14.47
C GLY A 465 4.98 -22.46 15.07
N GLU A 466 5.39 -23.39 14.20
CA GLU A 466 6.06 -24.63 14.60
C GLU A 466 7.53 -24.40 14.98
N SER A 467 8.17 -23.37 14.41
CA SER A 467 9.40 -22.73 14.89
C SER A 467 9.53 -21.34 14.27
N ARG A 468 10.25 -20.43 14.94
CA ARG A 468 10.37 -19.02 14.56
C ARG A 468 10.91 -18.81 13.14
N GLU A 469 11.98 -19.51 12.80
CA GLU A 469 12.67 -19.48 11.50
C GLU A 469 11.97 -20.37 10.46
N GLY A 470 11.17 -21.33 10.91
CA GLY A 470 10.55 -22.35 10.06
C GLY A 470 9.13 -22.02 9.62
N ALA A 471 8.36 -21.28 10.42
CA ALA A 471 7.02 -20.81 10.11
C ALA A 471 7.08 -19.34 9.66
N VAL A 472 7.37 -19.13 8.37
CA VAL A 472 7.58 -17.81 7.79
C VAL A 472 6.31 -17.36 7.07
N ILE A 473 5.61 -16.37 7.60
CA ILE A 473 4.55 -15.63 6.90
C ILE A 473 5.23 -14.58 6.01
N ALA A 474 4.84 -14.50 4.74
CA ALA A 474 5.52 -13.61 3.79
C ALA A 474 4.57 -12.91 2.80
N GLY A 475 5.00 -11.76 2.29
CA GLY A 475 4.39 -11.13 1.12
C GLY A 475 5.29 -10.05 0.54
N GLU A 476 5.04 -9.68 -0.72
CA GLU A 476 5.61 -8.51 -1.39
C GLU A 476 4.50 -7.47 -1.49
N ASN A 477 4.62 -6.36 -0.76
CA ASN A 477 3.66 -5.26 -0.80
C ASN A 477 4.35 -3.95 -0.42
N SER A 478 4.03 -2.85 -1.10
CA SER A 478 4.64 -1.55 -0.80
C SER A 478 3.76 -0.40 -1.24
N ASP A 479 4.16 0.83 -0.88
CA ASP A 479 3.46 2.06 -1.24
C ASP A 479 3.24 2.19 -2.76
N GLY A 480 4.16 1.68 -3.58
CA GLY A 480 4.02 1.61 -5.04
C GLY A 480 3.05 0.54 -5.58
N ILE A 481 2.62 -0.41 -4.73
CA ILE A 481 1.70 -1.50 -5.10
C ILE A 481 0.29 -1.20 -4.57
N ASN A 482 0.18 -0.88 -3.28
CA ASN A 482 -1.05 -0.54 -2.56
C ASN A 482 -0.79 0.70 -1.65
N PRO A 483 -0.95 1.94 -2.14
CA PRO A 483 -0.50 3.14 -1.43
C PRO A 483 -1.00 3.32 0.01
N GLY A 484 -0.11 3.80 0.88
CA GLY A 484 -0.38 4.16 2.29
C GLY A 484 -0.55 2.98 3.24
N SER A 485 -0.71 3.30 4.53
CA SER A 485 -1.00 2.32 5.61
C SER A 485 -2.26 1.47 5.35
N GLY A 486 -3.23 2.06 4.64
CA GLY A 486 -4.52 1.47 4.31
C GLY A 486 -5.50 1.35 5.47
N ALA A 487 -6.70 0.89 5.14
CA ALA A 487 -7.77 0.55 6.08
C ALA A 487 -8.72 -0.50 5.49
N GLY A 488 -9.61 -1.03 6.32
CA GLY A 488 -10.79 -1.75 5.86
C GLY A 488 -11.78 -0.85 5.11
N GLN A 489 -12.33 -1.36 4.00
CA GLN A 489 -13.38 -0.70 3.23
C GLN A 489 -14.77 -1.25 3.58
N LEU A 490 -15.71 -0.32 3.81
CA LEU A 490 -17.13 -0.63 3.95
C LEU A 490 -17.69 -1.27 2.68
N PRO A 491 -18.72 -2.14 2.78
CA PRO A 491 -19.46 -2.61 1.62
C PRO A 491 -19.87 -1.46 0.69
N MET A 492 -19.64 -1.64 -0.61
CA MET A 492 -19.89 -0.64 -1.67
C MET A 492 -18.92 0.55 -1.70
N ALA A 493 -17.81 0.58 -0.94
CA ALA A 493 -16.82 1.64 -1.10
C ALA A 493 -16.15 1.60 -2.50
N PRO A 494 -16.01 2.74 -3.21
CA PRO A 494 -15.28 2.78 -4.47
C PRO A 494 -13.76 2.65 -4.26
N GLY A 495 -13.05 2.16 -5.27
CA GLY A 495 -11.59 2.06 -5.28
C GLY A 495 -11.03 0.89 -4.45
N ALA A 496 -9.72 0.92 -4.21
CA ALA A 496 -9.00 -0.05 -3.38
C ALA A 496 -7.98 0.68 -2.49
N SER A 497 -8.14 0.58 -1.17
CA SER A 497 -7.38 1.33 -0.16
C SER A 497 -6.88 0.46 1.01
N GLY A 498 -6.75 -0.85 0.80
CA GLY A 498 -6.26 -1.79 1.81
C GLY A 498 -4.76 -1.66 2.16
N GLY A 499 -4.01 -0.80 1.48
CA GLY A 499 -2.65 -0.38 1.87
C GLY A 499 -1.54 -1.42 1.78
N ARG A 500 -0.33 -0.97 2.12
CA ARG A 500 0.94 -1.61 1.76
C ARG A 500 1.49 -2.66 2.72
N SER A 501 0.84 -2.90 3.86
CA SER A 501 1.34 -3.91 4.81
C SER A 501 1.16 -5.35 4.31
N VAL A 502 2.00 -6.29 4.76
CA VAL A 502 1.70 -7.72 4.59
C VAL A 502 0.50 -8.08 5.46
N PHE A 503 0.57 -7.87 6.78
CA PHE A 503 -0.56 -8.07 7.70
C PHE A 503 -1.15 -6.73 8.15
N LEU A 504 -2.45 -6.51 7.89
CA LEU A 504 -3.24 -5.44 8.50
C LEU A 504 -4.14 -6.05 9.59
N VAL A 505 -4.17 -5.42 10.76
CA VAL A 505 -5.07 -5.76 11.86
C VAL A 505 -5.84 -4.51 12.25
N GLU A 506 -7.16 -4.61 12.34
CA GLU A 506 -8.05 -3.53 12.79
C GLU A 506 -9.03 -4.08 13.83
N ASP A 507 -9.57 -3.22 14.70
CA ASP A 507 -10.67 -3.58 15.62
C ASP A 507 -10.51 -4.99 16.25
N ALA A 508 -9.40 -5.22 16.95
CA ALA A 508 -9.03 -6.51 17.53
C ALA A 508 -8.19 -6.32 18.80
N ASP A 509 -8.54 -7.07 19.85
CA ASP A 509 -7.82 -7.11 21.13
C ASP A 509 -7.20 -8.48 21.42
N LEU A 510 -6.09 -8.50 22.17
CA LEU A 510 -5.34 -9.70 22.55
C LEU A 510 -4.96 -10.62 21.37
N LEU A 511 -4.53 -10.03 20.26
CA LEU A 511 -3.82 -10.76 19.21
C LEU A 511 -2.47 -11.25 19.75
N ARG A 512 -2.17 -12.54 19.58
CA ARG A 512 -0.88 -13.16 19.92
C ARG A 512 -0.18 -13.65 18.66
N LEU A 513 1.09 -13.30 18.51
CA LEU A 513 2.01 -13.76 17.47
C LEU A 513 3.16 -14.49 18.16
N GLU A 514 3.21 -15.82 18.02
CA GLU A 514 4.04 -16.69 18.86
C GLU A 514 4.97 -17.54 17.99
N THR A 515 6.28 -17.45 18.23
CA THR A 515 7.30 -18.35 17.67
C THR A 515 7.22 -18.48 16.14
N LEU A 516 7.17 -17.34 15.43
CA LEU A 516 7.00 -17.25 13.96
C LEU A 516 7.79 -16.07 13.37
N THR A 517 7.95 -16.05 12.03
CA THR A 517 8.48 -14.89 11.30
C THR A 517 7.40 -14.28 10.41
N LEU A 518 7.36 -12.95 10.33
CA LEU A 518 6.53 -12.16 9.42
C LEU A 518 7.45 -11.23 8.61
N VAL A 519 7.51 -11.42 7.29
CA VAL A 519 8.41 -10.67 6.40
C VAL A 519 7.67 -9.98 5.26
N ASN A 520 7.97 -8.70 5.04
CA ASN A 520 7.68 -8.02 3.78
C ASN A 520 8.93 -8.03 2.91
N THR A 521 8.84 -8.68 1.74
CA THR A 521 9.98 -8.90 0.83
C THR A 521 10.16 -7.81 -0.23
N THR A 522 9.45 -6.68 -0.17
CA THR A 522 9.85 -5.52 -0.97
C THR A 522 11.13 -4.90 -0.41
N TRP A 523 12.12 -4.68 -1.29
CA TRP A 523 13.39 -4.03 -0.95
C TRP A 523 13.38 -2.57 -1.40
N ARG A 524 14.23 -1.73 -0.82
CA ARG A 524 14.29 -0.31 -1.18
C ARG A 524 14.96 -0.12 -2.54
N SER A 525 14.30 0.67 -3.39
CA SER A 525 14.85 1.17 -4.66
C SER A 525 14.44 2.63 -4.86
N LYS A 526 15.29 3.39 -5.56
CA LYS A 526 15.02 4.78 -5.98
C LYS A 526 13.92 4.88 -7.05
N THR A 527 13.42 3.74 -7.56
CA THR A 527 12.43 3.65 -8.64
C THR A 527 11.02 3.25 -8.20
N ILE A 528 10.78 2.98 -6.91
CA ILE A 528 9.47 2.53 -6.40
C ILE A 528 9.06 3.26 -5.12
N GLY A 529 7.75 3.28 -4.81
CA GLY A 529 7.28 3.56 -3.45
C GLY A 529 7.66 2.38 -2.54
N ALA A 530 8.63 2.59 -1.66
CA ALA A 530 9.42 1.52 -1.01
C ALA A 530 9.07 1.28 0.47
N GLN A 531 8.13 2.03 1.04
CA GLN A 531 7.59 1.79 2.38
C GLN A 531 6.77 0.50 2.39
N ALA A 532 7.04 -0.40 3.34
CA ALA A 532 6.66 -1.80 3.23
C ALA A 532 6.49 -2.48 4.61
N GLU A 533 5.42 -2.16 5.36
CA GLU A 533 5.16 -2.81 6.65
C GLU A 533 5.09 -4.34 6.51
N ALA A 534 5.78 -5.07 7.39
CA ALA A 534 5.47 -6.45 7.69
C ALA A 534 4.16 -6.56 8.48
N LEU A 535 3.96 -5.66 9.46
CA LEU A 535 2.75 -5.57 10.29
C LEU A 535 2.26 -4.11 10.41
N ASN A 536 0.97 -3.89 10.15
CA ASN A 536 0.23 -2.72 10.60
C ASN A 536 -0.84 -3.17 11.61
N PHE A 537 -0.60 -2.92 12.90
CA PHE A 537 -1.57 -3.14 13.98
C PHE A 537 -2.32 -1.84 14.25
N SER A 538 -3.43 -1.64 13.54
CA SER A 538 -4.29 -0.45 13.56
C SER A 538 -5.50 -0.63 14.48
N SER A 539 -5.26 -0.90 15.77
CA SER A 539 -6.32 -1.00 16.77
C SER A 539 -5.96 -0.28 18.08
N GLU A 540 -6.96 0.09 18.88
CA GLU A 540 -6.78 0.56 20.26
C GLU A 540 -6.60 -0.62 21.24
N GLY A 541 -6.78 -1.86 20.78
CA GLY A 541 -6.59 -3.09 21.55
C GLY A 541 -5.12 -3.44 21.81
N ARG A 542 -4.89 -4.69 22.21
CA ARG A 542 -3.58 -5.21 22.62
C ARG A 542 -2.99 -6.22 21.61
N LEU A 543 -1.73 -6.02 21.27
CA LEU A 543 -0.87 -6.98 20.57
C LEU A 543 0.15 -7.60 21.53
N ILE A 544 0.34 -8.91 21.45
CA ILE A 544 1.48 -9.63 22.04
C ILE A 544 2.25 -10.29 20.90
N ALA A 545 3.55 -10.06 20.84
CA ALA A 545 4.50 -10.82 20.01
C ALA A 545 5.52 -11.48 20.93
N ASN A 546 5.55 -12.81 20.98
CA ASN A 546 6.48 -13.59 21.80
C ASN A 546 7.36 -14.47 20.90
N GLU A 547 8.68 -14.34 21.04
CA GLU A 547 9.69 -15.05 20.23
C GLU A 547 9.46 -14.94 18.70
N ALA A 548 8.97 -13.78 18.23
CA ALA A 548 8.63 -13.56 16.83
C ALA A 548 9.69 -12.70 16.11
N SER A 549 9.74 -12.78 14.78
CA SER A 549 10.58 -11.92 13.93
C SER A 549 9.74 -11.10 12.96
N PHE A 550 10.03 -9.81 12.85
CA PHE A 550 9.39 -8.86 11.93
C PHE A 550 10.47 -8.25 11.04
N LEU A 551 10.39 -8.49 9.72
CA LEU A 551 11.48 -8.21 8.79
C LEU A 551 10.98 -7.40 7.60
N SER A 552 11.61 -6.26 7.33
CA SER A 552 11.58 -5.59 6.03
C SER A 552 12.78 -4.63 5.92
N GLU A 553 12.65 -3.54 5.18
CA GLU A 553 13.55 -2.40 5.22
C GLU A 553 12.84 -1.18 5.83
N GLN A 554 12.11 -0.41 5.01
CA GLN A 554 11.49 0.84 5.43
C GLN A 554 10.06 0.62 5.98
N ASP A 555 9.74 1.31 7.07
CA ASP A 555 8.43 1.33 7.74
C ASP A 555 8.01 -0.09 8.25
N THR A 556 8.96 -0.94 8.66
CA THR A 556 8.75 -2.40 8.93
C THR A 556 7.57 -2.75 9.86
N ILE A 557 7.34 -2.04 10.97
CA ILE A 557 6.12 -2.18 11.78
C ILE A 557 5.45 -0.84 12.08
N GLN A 558 4.14 -0.78 11.83
CA GLN A 558 3.25 0.30 12.23
C GLN A 558 2.37 -0.17 13.40
N LEU A 559 2.40 0.55 14.53
CA LEU A 559 1.71 0.18 15.77
C LEU A 559 0.72 1.27 16.23
N LYS A 560 -0.44 0.84 16.70
CA LYS A 560 -1.47 1.65 17.36
C LYS A 560 -1.87 0.99 18.70
N GLY A 561 -2.46 1.76 19.61
CA GLY A 561 -2.96 1.21 20.89
C GLY A 561 -1.82 0.67 21.77
N TYR A 562 -1.91 -0.60 22.16
CA TYR A 562 -0.99 -1.24 23.10
C TYR A 562 -0.30 -2.45 22.49
N ALA A 563 1.02 -2.55 22.62
CA ALA A 563 1.78 -3.69 22.09
C ALA A 563 2.92 -4.12 23.02
N TRP A 564 3.12 -5.43 23.17
CA TRP A 564 4.24 -6.03 23.90
C TRP A 564 4.99 -7.00 23.00
N PHE A 565 6.28 -6.75 22.79
CA PHE A 565 7.21 -7.60 22.06
C PHE A 565 8.21 -8.18 23.05
N TYR A 566 8.15 -9.50 23.27
CA TYR A 566 9.06 -10.22 24.15
C TYR A 566 10.00 -11.11 23.33
N ARG A 567 11.30 -11.04 23.62
CA ARG A 567 12.38 -11.83 22.98
C ARG A 567 12.32 -11.87 21.43
N SER A 568 11.72 -10.83 20.85
CA SER A 568 11.40 -10.74 19.44
C SER A 568 12.49 -10.00 18.67
N LEU A 569 12.47 -10.08 17.35
CA LEU A 569 13.37 -9.37 16.45
C LEU A 569 12.52 -8.41 15.61
N VAL A 570 12.90 -7.15 15.54
CA VAL A 570 12.42 -6.23 14.50
C VAL A 570 13.63 -5.77 13.72
N ALA A 571 13.61 -5.98 12.40
CA ALA A 571 14.72 -5.63 11.51
C ALA A 571 14.26 -4.78 10.33
N GLY A 572 14.93 -3.65 10.11
CA GLY A 572 14.62 -2.66 9.08
C GLY A 572 15.63 -1.52 9.08
N ASN A 573 15.37 -0.42 8.37
CA ASN A 573 16.33 0.69 8.25
C ASN A 573 15.75 2.09 8.42
N VAL A 574 14.78 2.51 7.62
CA VAL A 574 14.16 3.84 7.71
C VAL A 574 12.83 3.72 8.44
N ASP A 575 12.70 4.46 9.55
CA ASP A 575 11.49 4.57 10.39
C ASP A 575 10.85 3.22 10.74
N PHE A 576 11.69 2.19 10.94
CA PHE A 576 11.22 0.81 10.84
C PHE A 576 10.36 0.35 12.01
N ILE A 577 10.29 1.15 13.08
CA ILE A 577 9.27 1.06 14.14
C ILE A 577 8.56 2.42 14.20
N TRP A 578 7.27 2.46 13.88
CA TRP A 578 6.52 3.72 13.87
C TRP A 578 5.05 3.56 14.25
N GLY A 579 4.34 4.69 14.39
CA GLY A 579 2.88 4.70 14.48
C GLY A 579 2.28 5.40 15.70
N TYR A 580 0.96 5.25 15.83
CA TYR A 580 0.06 5.98 16.73
C TYR A 580 -0.23 5.20 18.01
N ASN A 581 0.82 4.81 18.73
CA ASN A 581 0.71 4.02 19.94
C ASN A 581 0.30 4.87 21.17
N ARG A 582 -0.11 4.14 22.21
CA ARG A 582 -0.17 4.62 23.61
C ARG A 582 1.01 4.06 24.39
N ALA A 583 1.24 2.75 24.28
CA ALA A 583 2.43 2.08 24.80
C ALA A 583 2.82 0.91 23.91
N ALA A 584 4.05 0.93 23.37
CA ALA A 584 4.66 -0.19 22.67
C ALA A 584 5.97 -0.58 23.39
N LEU A 585 5.96 -1.71 24.10
CA LEU A 585 7.11 -2.20 24.86
C LEU A 585 7.85 -3.29 24.10
N PHE A 586 9.15 -3.12 23.93
CA PHE A 586 10.09 -4.13 23.44
C PHE A 586 10.96 -4.57 24.62
N GLU A 587 10.75 -5.80 25.09
CA GLU A 587 11.36 -6.36 26.29
C GLU A 587 12.25 -7.56 25.91
N GLU A 588 13.49 -7.58 26.39
CA GLU A 588 14.53 -8.59 26.06
C GLU A 588 14.76 -8.81 24.54
N SER A 589 14.35 -7.85 23.71
CA SER A 589 14.21 -8.00 22.26
C SER A 589 15.43 -7.47 21.50
N GLU A 590 15.52 -7.82 20.22
CA GLU A 590 16.55 -7.34 19.31
C GLU A 590 15.96 -6.37 18.28
N ILE A 591 16.58 -5.20 18.16
CA ILE A 591 16.20 -4.12 17.24
C ILE A 591 17.37 -3.98 16.26
N ARG A 592 17.24 -4.54 15.06
CA ARG A 592 18.35 -4.71 14.12
C ARG A 592 18.24 -3.75 12.95
N SER A 593 19.13 -2.76 12.92
CA SER A 593 19.32 -1.91 11.75
C SER A 593 19.89 -2.75 10.60
N VAL A 594 19.28 -2.74 9.42
CA VAL A 594 19.82 -3.42 8.23
C VAL A 594 20.36 -2.42 7.21
N GLY A 595 21.40 -2.78 6.46
CA GLY A 595 21.92 -1.88 5.42
C GLY A 595 20.87 -1.56 4.35
N ASP A 596 20.90 -0.34 3.84
CA ASP A 596 19.89 0.21 2.91
C ASP A 596 20.15 -0.25 1.47
N SER A 597 19.21 -1.00 0.88
CA SER A 597 19.33 -1.52 -0.50
C SER A 597 19.39 -0.40 -1.55
N ALA A 598 18.83 0.78 -1.26
CA ALA A 598 18.86 1.92 -2.17
C ALA A 598 20.06 2.86 -1.97
N ASN A 599 20.74 2.80 -0.82
CA ASN A 599 21.88 3.66 -0.52
C ASN A 599 22.84 3.08 0.54
N PRO A 600 23.97 2.44 0.15
CA PRO A 600 24.91 1.83 1.09
C PRO A 600 25.53 2.74 2.16
N SER A 601 25.45 4.07 2.01
CA SER A 601 25.92 5.05 3.01
C SER A 601 24.85 5.48 4.04
N SER A 602 23.63 4.95 3.93
CA SER A 602 22.50 5.27 4.82
C SER A 602 22.50 4.37 6.06
N GLY A 603 22.41 4.96 7.25
CA GLY A 603 22.16 4.21 8.49
C GLY A 603 20.70 4.23 8.96
N GLY A 604 19.87 5.12 8.41
CA GLY A 604 18.44 5.18 8.71
C GLY A 604 18.09 5.64 10.14
N TYR A 605 16.88 5.28 10.57
CA TYR A 605 16.25 5.70 11.82
C TYR A 605 15.46 4.53 12.41
N LEU A 606 15.71 4.21 13.67
CA LEU A 606 15.01 3.10 14.35
C LEU A 606 13.52 3.42 14.55
N VAL A 607 13.21 4.65 14.99
CA VAL A 607 11.85 5.04 15.40
C VAL A 607 11.38 6.35 14.76
N GLN A 608 10.13 6.37 14.32
CA GLN A 608 9.36 7.60 14.07
C GLN A 608 8.06 7.56 14.88
N ALA A 609 8.07 8.18 16.07
CA ALA A 609 6.92 8.15 16.96
C ALA A 609 5.77 9.05 16.47
N ARG A 610 4.54 8.62 16.73
CA ARG A 610 3.32 9.44 16.60
C ARG A 610 2.38 9.18 17.78
N THR A 611 2.96 9.05 18.98
CA THR A 611 2.25 8.73 20.22
C THR A 611 1.10 9.70 20.45
N VAL A 612 -0.06 9.18 20.85
CA VAL A 612 -1.33 9.92 20.74
C VAL A 612 -1.56 10.95 21.84
N ALA A 613 -1.02 10.75 23.04
CA ALA A 613 -0.96 11.76 24.10
C ALA A 613 0.48 12.07 24.55
N GLU A 614 0.68 13.23 25.16
CA GLU A 614 1.99 13.67 25.68
C GLU A 614 2.45 12.81 26.87
N THR A 615 1.50 12.36 27.69
CA THR A 615 1.71 11.56 28.91
C THR A 615 1.67 10.05 28.68
N ASP A 616 1.38 9.60 27.45
CA ASP A 616 1.42 8.20 27.05
C ASP A 616 2.89 7.68 27.08
N PRO A 617 3.15 6.43 27.53
CA PRO A 617 4.48 5.83 27.55
C PRO A 617 5.22 5.83 26.21
N GLY A 618 4.49 5.77 25.09
CA GLY A 618 5.05 5.75 23.74
C GLY A 618 5.82 4.47 23.45
N PHE A 619 6.90 4.59 22.68
CA PHE A 619 7.79 3.46 22.37
C PHE A 619 8.81 3.29 23.49
N VAL A 620 8.82 2.13 24.14
CA VAL A 620 9.73 1.80 25.25
C VAL A 620 10.54 0.56 24.89
N PHE A 621 11.86 0.67 24.92
CA PHE A 621 12.80 -0.43 24.76
C PHE A 621 13.42 -0.71 26.11
N LEU A 622 13.27 -1.94 26.60
CA LEU A 622 13.67 -2.38 27.94
C LEU A 622 14.57 -3.61 27.83
N ASN A 623 15.75 -3.55 28.44
CA ASN A 623 16.73 -4.64 28.47
C ASN A 623 17.03 -5.23 27.08
N SER A 624 16.96 -4.39 26.04
CA SER A 624 16.95 -4.80 24.62
C SER A 624 18.26 -4.47 23.92
N ARG A 625 18.55 -5.16 22.81
CA ARG A 625 19.81 -5.04 22.06
C ARG A 625 19.57 -4.35 20.72
N LEU A 626 20.26 -3.24 20.49
CA LEU A 626 20.28 -2.52 19.22
C LEU A 626 21.48 -3.00 18.41
N THR A 627 21.22 -3.78 17.36
CA THR A 627 22.23 -4.48 16.55
C THR A 627 22.21 -3.99 15.10
N HIS A 628 23.17 -4.44 14.29
CA HIS A 628 23.10 -4.25 12.84
C HIS A 628 23.40 -5.54 12.08
N GLY A 629 23.20 -5.51 10.76
CA GLY A 629 23.65 -6.55 9.85
C GLY A 629 23.29 -6.25 8.39
N PRO A 630 23.63 -7.16 7.48
CA PRO A 630 23.37 -6.98 6.06
C PRO A 630 21.86 -6.92 5.76
N GLY A 631 21.48 -5.91 4.97
CA GLY A 631 20.16 -5.84 4.33
C GLY A 631 20.08 -6.70 3.07
N PRO A 632 18.93 -6.72 2.38
CA PRO A 632 18.67 -7.67 1.30
C PRO A 632 19.63 -7.57 0.10
N ALA A 633 20.14 -6.37 -0.20
CA ALA A 633 21.17 -6.15 -1.22
C ALA A 633 22.60 -6.51 -0.78
N GLY A 634 22.81 -7.00 0.44
CA GLY A 634 24.13 -7.32 1.00
C GLY A 634 24.89 -6.15 1.65
N ASN A 635 24.36 -4.92 1.56
CA ASN A 635 24.89 -3.75 2.26
C ASN A 635 24.73 -3.94 3.78
N ASP A 636 25.74 -3.59 4.59
CA ASP A 636 25.62 -3.46 6.06
C ASP A 636 25.47 -1.96 6.45
N VAL A 637 25.16 -1.69 7.71
CA VAL A 637 24.95 -0.35 8.26
C VAL A 637 26.30 0.32 8.59
N PRO A 638 26.62 1.51 8.06
CA PRO A 638 27.87 2.19 8.39
C PRO A 638 27.98 2.58 9.87
N GLN A 639 29.20 2.58 10.41
CA GLN A 639 29.46 2.97 11.80
C GLN A 639 28.96 4.38 12.09
N GLY A 640 28.22 4.56 13.19
CA GLY A 640 27.65 5.84 13.61
C GLY A 640 26.63 6.47 12.66
N ALA A 641 26.07 5.76 11.67
CA ALA A 641 25.16 6.33 10.69
C ALA A 641 23.66 6.23 11.04
N ALA A 642 23.27 5.38 12.01
CA ALA A 642 21.88 5.14 12.39
C ALA A 642 21.46 5.97 13.61
N PHE A 643 20.19 6.38 13.68
CA PHE A 643 19.67 7.20 14.79
C PHE A 643 18.51 6.53 15.55
N LEU A 644 18.50 6.70 16.86
CA LEU A 644 17.53 6.15 17.82
C LEU A 644 16.08 6.57 17.53
N ALA A 645 15.88 7.81 17.07
CA ALA A 645 14.64 8.29 16.47
C ALA A 645 14.87 9.55 15.63
N ARG A 646 13.85 9.92 14.84
CA ARG A 646 13.66 11.26 14.26
C ARG A 646 12.23 11.75 14.51
N PRO A 647 11.95 13.06 14.37
CA PRO A 647 10.62 13.62 14.66
C PRO A 647 9.56 13.08 13.71
N GLY A 648 8.36 12.83 14.24
CA GLY A 648 7.19 12.39 13.50
C GLY A 648 6.45 13.54 12.83
N VAL A 649 5.18 13.70 13.19
CA VAL A 649 4.29 14.73 12.63
C VAL A 649 3.88 15.74 13.70
N VAL A 650 3.77 17.01 13.34
CA VAL A 650 3.48 18.12 14.27
C VAL A 650 2.19 17.95 15.10
N THR A 651 1.28 17.09 14.65
CA THR A 651 0.02 16.77 15.33
C THR A 651 0.12 15.68 16.40
N ALA A 652 1.21 14.90 16.45
CA ALA A 652 1.42 13.79 17.39
C ALA A 652 2.62 14.02 18.32
N TRP A 653 2.95 13.07 19.21
CA TRP A 653 4.05 13.20 20.19
C TRP A 653 5.18 12.20 19.93
N ASP A 654 6.42 12.63 20.18
CA ASP A 654 7.66 11.93 19.86
C ASP A 654 8.17 11.03 21.01
N ASN A 655 7.27 10.32 21.71
CA ASN A 655 7.64 9.59 22.93
C ASN A 655 8.41 8.29 22.61
N VAL A 656 9.73 8.28 22.88
CA VAL A 656 10.66 7.17 22.60
C VAL A 656 11.68 7.03 23.74
N ARG A 657 11.78 5.84 24.32
CA ARG A 657 12.49 5.58 25.58
C ARG A 657 13.40 4.35 25.48
N TYR A 658 14.69 4.50 25.75
CA TYR A 658 15.65 3.38 25.81
C TYR A 658 16.15 3.18 27.25
N ILE A 659 15.82 2.01 27.83
CA ILE A 659 16.05 1.67 29.24
C ILE A 659 16.89 0.39 29.32
N ASN A 660 18.10 0.51 29.89
CA ASN A 660 19.08 -0.58 30.04
C ASN A 660 19.39 -1.30 28.70
N CYS A 661 19.47 -0.55 27.60
CA CYS A 661 19.68 -1.10 26.27
C CYS A 661 21.16 -1.20 25.89
N SER A 662 21.54 -2.27 25.19
CA SER A 662 22.88 -2.45 24.63
C SER A 662 22.92 -1.91 23.20
N LEU A 663 23.72 -0.87 22.92
CA LEU A 663 23.79 -0.21 21.60
C LEU A 663 25.06 -0.61 20.83
N GLY A 664 24.88 -1.17 19.63
CA GLY A 664 25.99 -1.45 18.70
C GLY A 664 26.59 -0.19 18.05
N PRO A 665 27.79 -0.29 17.46
CA PRO A 665 28.59 0.86 16.99
C PRO A 665 28.01 1.60 15.77
N HIS A 666 26.97 1.04 15.13
CA HIS A 666 26.23 1.67 14.05
C HIS A 666 25.37 2.87 14.51
N ILE A 667 25.03 2.95 15.81
CA ILE A 667 24.26 4.08 16.37
C ILE A 667 25.14 5.33 16.46
N ASN A 668 24.65 6.45 15.94
CA ASN A 668 25.31 7.75 15.97
C ASN A 668 25.54 8.24 17.42
N ALA A 669 26.67 8.90 17.68
CA ALA A 669 27.00 9.41 19.01
C ALA A 669 25.99 10.47 19.52
N ALA A 670 25.41 11.29 18.63
CA ALA A 670 24.31 12.21 18.96
C ALA A 670 23.02 11.49 19.40
N GLY A 671 22.89 10.19 19.09
CA GLY A 671 21.73 9.35 19.37
C GLY A 671 20.53 9.67 18.47
N TRP A 672 20.10 10.92 18.46
CA TRP A 672 18.81 11.35 17.90
C TRP A 672 19.00 12.33 16.74
N HIS A 673 18.13 12.26 15.73
CA HIS A 673 18.23 13.11 14.53
C HIS A 673 17.22 14.26 14.55
N GLY A 674 17.62 15.42 15.10
CA GLY A 674 16.82 16.65 15.10
C GLY A 674 16.36 17.04 16.51
N LYS A 675 15.11 17.48 16.65
CA LYS A 675 14.47 17.82 17.93
C LYS A 675 13.02 17.34 17.95
N PRO A 676 12.53 16.73 19.04
CA PRO A 676 11.14 16.29 19.14
C PRO A 676 10.19 17.47 19.34
N ARG A 677 8.89 17.26 19.12
CA ARG A 677 7.82 18.23 19.40
C ARG A 677 7.93 18.75 20.84
N GLY A 678 7.90 20.08 20.99
CA GLY A 678 8.02 20.74 22.30
C GLY A 678 9.37 20.56 23.01
N GLY A 679 10.33 19.83 22.43
CA GLY A 679 11.59 19.48 23.09
C GLY A 679 11.49 18.34 24.12
N GLY A 680 10.36 17.60 24.17
CA GLY A 680 10.14 16.47 25.08
C GLY A 680 9.87 15.15 24.35
N GLY A 681 9.96 14.03 25.08
CA GLY A 681 9.55 12.69 24.60
C GLY A 681 10.70 11.70 24.36
N TRP A 682 11.89 12.17 23.95
CA TRP A 682 13.08 11.32 23.78
C TRP A 682 13.85 11.18 25.10
N GLU A 683 13.94 9.95 25.62
CA GLU A 683 14.59 9.66 26.90
C GLU A 683 15.52 8.41 26.81
N GLU A 684 16.67 8.44 27.47
CA GLU A 684 17.64 7.33 27.51
C GLU A 684 18.22 7.15 28.92
N GLY A 685 18.28 5.91 29.42
CA GLY A 685 18.83 5.60 30.74
C GLY A 685 19.44 4.20 30.84
N GLY A 686 20.61 4.09 31.47
CA GLY A 686 21.27 2.80 31.72
C GLY A 686 21.90 2.11 30.50
N SER A 687 22.02 2.78 29.35
CA SER A 687 22.54 2.17 28.11
C SER A 687 24.00 1.72 28.23
N THR A 688 24.31 0.57 27.63
CA THR A 688 25.66 -0.01 27.54
C THR A 688 26.11 -0.19 26.09
N ASP A 689 27.41 -0.44 25.90
CA ASP A 689 27.91 -1.09 24.69
C ASP A 689 27.60 -2.60 24.70
N PRO A 690 27.90 -3.36 23.62
CA PRO A 690 27.66 -4.80 23.55
C PRO A 690 28.56 -5.64 24.46
N ALA A 691 29.56 -5.05 25.12
CA ALA A 691 30.38 -5.68 26.15
C ALA A 691 29.86 -5.41 27.58
N GLY A 692 28.73 -4.68 27.71
CA GLY A 692 28.10 -4.35 29.00
C GLY A 692 28.70 -3.14 29.71
N LYS A 693 29.60 -2.38 29.07
CA LYS A 693 30.17 -1.16 29.65
C LYS A 693 29.21 0.02 29.46
N PRO A 694 28.97 0.87 30.48
CA PRO A 694 28.13 2.07 30.33
C PRO A 694 28.62 3.02 29.22
N LEU A 695 27.68 3.56 28.44
CA LEU A 695 27.99 4.49 27.35
C LEU A 695 28.35 5.90 27.84
N VAL A 696 29.19 6.59 27.07
CA VAL A 696 29.48 8.02 27.25
C VAL A 696 28.41 8.84 26.51
N LEU A 697 27.33 9.18 27.22
CA LEU A 697 26.15 9.85 26.66
C LEU A 697 26.27 11.38 26.55
N SER A 698 27.45 11.96 26.83
CA SER A 698 27.67 13.42 26.80
C SER A 698 27.58 14.07 25.41
N GLN A 699 27.57 13.27 24.34
CA GLN A 699 27.39 13.75 22.97
C GLN A 699 25.93 13.75 22.50
N ARG A 700 24.98 13.28 23.33
CA ARG A 700 23.56 13.19 22.95
C ARG A 700 22.95 14.57 22.68
N VAL A 701 22.17 14.67 21.61
CA VAL A 701 21.46 15.90 21.22
C VAL A 701 19.95 15.69 21.36
N ALA A 702 19.27 16.70 21.91
CA ALA A 702 17.82 16.80 22.11
C ALA A 702 17.11 15.75 23.00
N GLY A 703 17.66 14.54 23.18
CA GLY A 703 17.13 13.56 24.13
C GLY A 703 17.58 13.81 25.58
N ARG A 704 16.70 13.52 26.54
CA ARG A 704 16.99 13.59 27.99
C ARG A 704 17.68 12.33 28.47
N ILE A 705 18.78 12.48 29.23
CA ILE A 705 19.37 11.37 29.99
C ILE A 705 18.60 11.20 31.30
N LEU A 706 18.16 9.98 31.61
CA LEU A 706 17.43 9.65 32.82
C LEU A 706 18.37 9.21 33.95
N ALA A 707 18.15 9.75 35.15
CA ALA A 707 18.69 9.15 36.37
C ALA A 707 17.99 7.80 36.65
N ALA A 708 18.62 6.92 37.42
CA ALA A 708 18.08 5.59 37.71
C ALA A 708 16.64 5.62 38.30
N ALA A 709 16.33 6.60 39.15
CA ALA A 709 15.00 6.80 39.71
C ALA A 709 13.94 7.22 38.65
N ASP A 710 14.33 8.03 37.66
CA ASP A 710 13.44 8.37 36.53
C ASP A 710 13.23 7.17 35.60
N ALA A 711 14.28 6.38 35.36
CA ALA A 711 14.24 5.19 34.51
C ALA A 711 13.39 4.06 35.14
N ALA A 712 13.36 3.97 36.47
CA ALA A 712 12.53 3.05 37.24
C ALA A 712 11.00 3.25 37.07
N ARG A 713 10.56 4.29 36.34
CA ARG A 713 9.17 4.44 35.88
C ARG A 713 8.81 3.50 34.70
N TYR A 714 9.82 2.95 34.02
CA TYR A 714 9.67 2.15 32.80
C TYR A 714 10.39 0.78 32.85
N ASP A 715 10.95 0.40 34.01
CA ASP A 715 11.76 -0.81 34.21
C ASP A 715 11.01 -2.15 34.09
N SER A 716 9.69 -2.13 33.91
CA SER A 716 8.84 -3.31 33.97
C SER A 716 7.52 -3.09 33.23
N ARG A 717 7.04 -4.13 32.54
CA ARG A 717 5.82 -4.09 31.72
C ARG A 717 4.57 -3.61 32.49
N ALA A 718 4.46 -3.96 33.78
CA ALA A 718 3.35 -3.53 34.62
C ALA A 718 3.31 -2.00 34.83
N LYS A 719 4.47 -1.32 34.89
CA LYS A 719 4.56 0.14 34.94
C LYS A 719 4.33 0.76 33.57
N VAL A 720 4.98 0.23 32.53
CA VAL A 720 4.83 0.71 31.14
C VAL A 720 3.38 0.65 30.66
N PHE A 721 2.60 -0.34 31.09
CA PHE A 721 1.19 -0.46 30.74
C PHE A 721 0.22 -0.04 31.86
N ALA A 722 0.69 0.63 32.92
CA ALA A 722 -0.14 0.99 34.07
C ALA A 722 -1.39 1.82 33.69
N GLN A 723 -1.25 2.71 32.70
CA GLN A 723 -2.35 3.57 32.22
C GLN A 723 -3.45 2.81 31.44
N TYR A 724 -3.22 1.56 31.03
CA TYR A 724 -4.17 0.78 30.22
C TYR A 724 -5.58 0.76 30.83
N ALA A 725 -6.60 0.99 30.00
CA ALA A 725 -8.01 1.05 30.38
C ALA A 725 -8.26 1.91 31.63
N ASN A 726 -7.86 3.19 31.55
CA ASN A 726 -8.04 4.22 32.58
C ASN A 726 -7.38 3.85 33.92
N GLY A 727 -6.11 3.42 33.88
CA GLY A 727 -5.34 3.09 35.08
C GLY A 727 -5.58 1.68 35.65
N LYS A 728 -6.37 0.83 34.97
CA LYS A 728 -6.57 -0.58 35.35
C LYS A 728 -5.29 -1.42 35.19
N GLY A 729 -4.41 -1.01 34.28
CA GLY A 729 -3.14 -1.69 34.01
C GLY A 729 -3.28 -2.95 33.16
N TRP A 730 -2.16 -3.37 32.57
CA TRP A 730 -2.05 -4.64 31.83
C TRP A 730 -0.67 -5.27 32.05
N ASN A 731 -0.63 -6.49 32.59
CA ASN A 731 0.62 -7.19 32.90
C ASN A 731 0.66 -8.53 32.13
N PRO A 732 0.99 -8.52 30.81
CA PRO A 732 1.04 -9.75 30.03
C PRO A 732 2.16 -10.67 30.51
N GLN A 733 1.93 -11.98 30.41
CA GLN A 733 2.91 -13.02 30.75
C GLN A 733 3.35 -13.75 29.47
N PRO A 734 4.56 -14.33 29.43
CA PRO A 734 5.08 -15.07 28.27
C PRO A 734 4.19 -16.24 27.84
#